data_AF-A0A839HNW3-F1
#
_entry.id   AF-A0A839HNW3-F1
#
_cell.length_a   1.000
_cell.length_b   1.000
_cell.length_c   1.000
_cell.angle_alpha   90.00
_cell.angle_beta   90.00
_cell.angle_gamma   90.00
#
_symmetry.space_group_name_H-M   'P 1'
#
loop_
_entity.id
_entity.type
_entity.pdbx_description
1 polymer ?
#
loop_
_entity_poly.entity_id
_entity_poly.type
_entity_poly.pdbx_seq_one_letter_code
_entity_poly.pdbx_strand_id
1 'polypeptide(L)'
;MSPQPVAAPAGARADPVPALHGRRLHLLGLALMLGLLPLMALLLMLARLPQPGIAWGLTADGGLALGEASTAADLRAEAGHSVVAIAAGGGPDQAVNALVRLPSARWLTENPARQAWVETQQRLQALGQAEQLVLVLADGRRLAVAAPRGLRLDAGPLLLAGLILLLHGLASWVLIRRPGARSAVFALISACVIGQLLFILVGEASPLLLPPGWARAEPMLRSGLDLAAGAATLHAALLHPQRHPRAGSLALLGWLLSAAVLLALLARPELPAWLLTQLAVGAQGLAAVGVLGRHGPQGPHPQALLLRRMLSLVLGAWLLLSLAVAASGPGLAAQQVAGAASLLWTVFLASLLLLLPFLHDRQRLLREFALLCGAGTVAASLNLLFLALLPGRAGAWTGLAAFLGVVAYLLGRTWLLARMRGPRLNDTGRLFDAIYRSARAAEHQPQAMPGLLAELLRGVFDPLQSLARGPQPDRPPRCLLLEHGAGLAVPLPTPEGGEPPGWIELRLAERGRRIFSREDARLAEAIRAQLGRAIAHDRAVERGRREERQRIAQDLHDDIGARLLTLMYGAGSPEREDYIRDTLQDLKTLSRGLAAGPPRLGEAAADWKADAEHRLQLAGLRLHWQLQAGHDPWLSVAAWSALTRVLRELLSNAIAHAQARSVWIALDCGPQALTLQFEDDGRGREPQDWAPGLGLGGIRKRVRQLGGRADWQGRPGGGIVCRLRLPLAGIEAEAAAAETPRPPQD
;
A
#
# COMPACT_ATOMS: atom_id res chain seq x y z
N MET A 1 49.26 11.15 44.86
CA MET A 1 48.26 10.10 44.65
C MET A 1 47.48 10.44 43.39
N SER A 2 47.82 9.75 42.31
CA SER A 2 47.34 10.01 40.95
C SER A 2 45.88 9.56 40.79
N PRO A 3 45.02 10.32 40.08
CA PRO A 3 43.64 9.91 39.84
C PRO A 3 43.61 8.78 38.80
N GLN A 4 42.85 7.73 39.11
CA GLN A 4 42.58 6.60 38.22
C GLN A 4 41.83 7.06 36.96
N PRO A 5 42.13 6.51 35.77
CA PRO A 5 41.36 6.77 34.57
C PRO A 5 40.07 5.94 34.57
N VAL A 6 38.96 6.62 34.27
CA VAL A 6 37.63 6.06 34.05
C VAL A 6 37.66 5.13 32.83
N ALA A 7 37.18 3.89 33.03
CA ALA A 7 37.03 2.90 31.97
C ALA A 7 35.96 3.37 30.96
N ALA A 8 36.36 3.48 29.68
CA ALA A 8 35.46 3.71 28.57
C ALA A 8 34.58 2.47 28.31
N PRO A 9 33.29 2.62 27.96
CA PRO A 9 32.43 1.48 27.66
C PRO A 9 32.87 0.81 26.35
N ALA A 10 33.27 -0.45 26.46
CA ALA A 10 33.48 -1.34 25.32
C ALA A 10 32.14 -1.64 24.63
N GLY A 11 32.08 -1.49 23.29
CA GLY A 11 31.01 -2.14 22.52
C GLY A 11 30.37 -1.37 21.37
N ALA A 12 31.01 -0.38 20.76
CA ALA A 12 30.61 0.05 19.41
C ALA A 12 31.40 -0.77 18.38
N ARG A 13 30.92 -1.99 18.06
CA ARG A 13 31.37 -2.70 16.85
C ARG A 13 30.96 -1.86 15.64
N ALA A 14 31.92 -1.19 15.02
CA ALA A 14 31.75 -0.67 13.67
C ALA A 14 31.47 -1.85 12.74
N ASP A 15 30.33 -1.85 12.05
CA ASP A 15 30.00 -2.85 11.04
C ASP A 15 31.11 -2.89 9.96
N PRO A 16 31.61 -4.07 9.56
CA PRO A 16 32.64 -4.19 8.53
C PRO A 16 31.98 -4.07 7.14
N VAL A 17 31.66 -2.84 6.71
CA VAL A 17 30.97 -2.57 5.42
C VAL A 17 31.89 -2.27 4.20
N PRO A 18 33.20 -1.91 4.30
CA PRO A 18 33.99 -1.61 3.09
C PRO A 18 34.42 -2.85 2.26
N ALA A 19 34.76 -3.97 2.91
CA ALA A 19 35.41 -5.10 2.24
C ALA A 19 34.47 -5.91 1.31
N LEU A 20 33.17 -5.96 1.63
CA LEU A 20 32.16 -6.68 0.84
C LEU A 20 31.77 -5.96 -0.44
N HIS A 21 31.86 -4.62 -0.46
CA HIS A 21 31.57 -3.82 -1.67
C HIS A 21 32.68 -3.99 -2.73
N GLY A 22 33.95 -3.99 -2.32
CA GLY A 22 35.08 -4.21 -3.23
C GLY A 22 35.04 -5.60 -3.90
N ARG A 23 34.82 -6.67 -3.11
CA ARG A 23 34.72 -8.04 -3.65
C ARG A 23 33.58 -8.21 -4.65
N ARG A 24 32.41 -7.59 -4.41
CA ARG A 24 31.27 -7.66 -5.33
C ARG A 24 31.52 -6.93 -6.65
N LEU A 25 32.24 -5.80 -6.59
CA LEU A 25 32.62 -5.06 -7.80
C LEU A 25 33.60 -5.86 -8.66
N HIS A 26 34.59 -6.52 -8.02
CA HIS A 26 35.55 -7.38 -8.71
C HIS A 26 34.88 -8.60 -9.35
N LEU A 27 33.94 -9.24 -8.64
CA LEU A 27 33.15 -10.35 -9.19
C LEU A 27 32.27 -9.92 -10.37
N LEU A 28 31.70 -8.71 -10.33
CA LEU A 28 30.94 -8.18 -11.46
C LEU A 28 31.87 -7.90 -12.66
N GLY A 29 33.03 -7.32 -12.42
CA GLY A 29 34.05 -7.10 -13.46
C GLY A 29 34.46 -8.41 -14.13
N LEU A 30 34.74 -9.45 -13.34
CA LEU A 30 35.05 -10.79 -13.84
C LEU A 30 33.88 -11.37 -14.65
N ALA A 31 32.64 -11.25 -14.16
CA ALA A 31 31.46 -11.75 -14.86
C ALA A 31 31.23 -11.03 -16.20
N LEU A 32 31.44 -9.71 -16.25
CA LEU A 32 31.39 -8.94 -17.50
C LEU A 32 32.47 -9.39 -18.49
N MET A 33 33.71 -9.61 -18.04
CA MET A 33 34.78 -10.16 -18.89
C MET A 33 34.43 -11.55 -19.43
N LEU A 34 33.86 -12.41 -18.59
CA LEU A 34 33.39 -13.75 -18.98
C LEU A 34 32.27 -13.70 -20.03
N GLY A 35 31.43 -12.66 -20.05
CA GLY A 35 30.43 -12.46 -21.10
C GLY A 35 31.01 -11.88 -22.39
N LEU A 36 32.05 -11.06 -22.29
CA LEU A 36 32.68 -10.39 -23.43
C LEU A 36 33.56 -11.35 -24.25
N LEU A 37 34.23 -12.30 -23.62
CA LEU A 37 35.06 -13.32 -24.28
C LEU A 37 34.33 -14.15 -25.35
N PRO A 38 33.20 -14.83 -25.07
CA PRO A 38 32.49 -15.61 -26.08
C PRO A 38 31.88 -14.74 -27.17
N LEU A 39 31.42 -13.52 -26.84
CA LEU A 39 30.93 -12.55 -27.82
C LEU A 39 32.05 -12.12 -28.76
N MET A 40 33.24 -11.83 -28.23
CA MET A 40 34.43 -11.48 -29.03
C MET A 40 34.87 -12.65 -29.90
N ALA A 41 34.91 -13.87 -29.36
CA ALA A 41 35.25 -15.07 -30.13
C ALA A 41 34.26 -15.31 -31.29
N LEU A 42 32.97 -15.08 -31.06
CA LEU A 42 31.94 -15.16 -32.08
C LEU A 42 32.15 -14.10 -33.17
N LEU A 43 32.38 -12.84 -32.80
CA LEU A 43 32.65 -11.76 -33.75
C LEU A 43 33.92 -12.03 -34.57
N LEU A 44 34.99 -12.53 -33.94
CA LEU A 44 36.22 -12.92 -34.62
C LEU A 44 36.00 -14.10 -35.58
N MET A 45 35.11 -15.04 -35.24
CA MET A 45 34.73 -16.13 -36.16
C MET A 45 33.97 -15.56 -37.38
N LEU A 46 33.05 -14.63 -37.16
CA LEU A 46 32.30 -13.96 -38.24
C LEU A 46 33.20 -13.10 -39.13
N ALA A 47 34.24 -12.48 -38.55
CA ALA A 47 35.23 -11.69 -39.31
C ALA A 47 36.00 -12.52 -40.34
N ARG A 48 36.06 -13.85 -40.18
CA ARG A 48 36.74 -14.75 -41.13
C ARG A 48 35.88 -15.10 -42.34
N LEU A 49 34.58 -14.83 -42.30
CA LEU A 49 33.67 -15.12 -43.40
C LEU A 49 33.75 -14.02 -44.48
N PRO A 50 33.55 -14.36 -45.76
CA PRO A 50 33.46 -13.37 -46.83
C PRO A 50 32.24 -12.46 -46.60
N GLN A 51 32.47 -11.15 -46.61
CA GLN A 51 31.43 -10.15 -46.43
C GLN A 51 31.29 -9.30 -47.69
N PRO A 52 30.71 -9.84 -48.77
CA PRO A 52 30.41 -9.05 -49.93
C PRO A 52 29.43 -7.97 -49.50
N GLY A 53 29.72 -6.73 -49.87
CA GLY A 53 28.98 -5.54 -49.45
C GLY A 53 27.55 -5.43 -50.00
N ILE A 54 26.86 -6.55 -50.21
CA ILE A 54 25.59 -6.65 -50.92
C ILE A 54 24.45 -6.42 -49.93
N ALA A 55 23.54 -5.50 -50.26
CA ALA A 55 22.24 -5.44 -49.65
C ALA A 55 21.25 -6.26 -50.46
N TRP A 56 20.40 -7.05 -49.80
CA TRP A 56 19.42 -7.90 -50.46
C TRP A 56 18.03 -7.25 -50.44
N GLY A 57 17.44 -7.07 -51.61
CA GLY A 57 16.06 -6.67 -51.85
C GLY A 57 15.19 -7.83 -52.34
N LEU A 58 13.93 -7.53 -52.66
CA LEU A 58 13.00 -8.47 -53.29
C LEU A 58 12.42 -7.81 -54.55
N THR A 59 12.27 -8.58 -55.62
CA THR A 59 11.53 -8.11 -56.81
C THR A 59 10.02 -8.11 -56.56
N ALA A 60 9.26 -7.46 -57.44
CA ALA A 60 7.79 -7.47 -57.40
C ALA A 60 7.21 -8.90 -57.45
N ASP A 61 7.89 -9.80 -58.16
CA ASP A 61 7.52 -11.22 -58.28
C ASP A 61 8.08 -12.09 -57.14
N GLY A 62 8.79 -11.48 -56.19
CA GLY A 62 9.31 -12.19 -55.03
C GLY A 62 10.65 -12.90 -55.21
N GLY A 63 11.36 -12.62 -56.30
CA GLY A 63 12.73 -13.06 -56.50
C GLY A 63 13.70 -12.31 -55.58
N LEU A 64 14.88 -12.90 -55.36
CA LEU A 64 15.98 -12.20 -54.70
C LEU A 64 16.48 -11.09 -55.63
N ALA A 65 16.68 -9.88 -55.12
CA ALA A 65 17.16 -8.74 -55.89
C ALA A 65 18.33 -8.04 -55.22
N LEU A 66 19.12 -7.30 -56.00
CA LEU A 66 20.10 -6.36 -55.45
C LEU A 66 19.40 -5.16 -54.82
N GLY A 67 19.78 -4.81 -53.61
CA GLY A 67 19.25 -3.68 -52.86
C GLY A 67 20.08 -2.40 -53.07
N GLU A 68 19.41 -1.25 -53.00
CA GLU A 68 20.00 0.08 -53.13
C GLU A 68 21.04 0.41 -52.05
N ALA A 69 21.00 -0.28 -50.90
CA ALA A 69 21.93 -0.10 -49.79
C ALA A 69 23.25 -0.89 -49.94
N SER A 70 23.55 -1.41 -51.14
CA SER A 70 24.82 -2.10 -51.41
C SER A 70 26.01 -1.13 -51.34
N THR A 71 27.17 -1.58 -50.85
CA THR A 71 28.31 -0.70 -50.57
C THR A 71 29.04 -0.26 -51.85
N ALA A 72 29.17 -1.14 -52.84
CA ALA A 72 29.82 -0.83 -54.11
C ALA A 72 28.90 -0.02 -55.03
N ALA A 73 29.42 1.01 -55.71
CA ALA A 73 28.66 1.82 -56.65
C ALA A 73 28.11 0.98 -57.81
N ASP A 74 28.90 0.04 -58.32
CA ASP A 74 28.51 -0.86 -59.41
C ASP A 74 27.34 -1.77 -59.02
N LEU A 75 27.27 -2.20 -57.75
CA LEU A 75 26.14 -2.97 -57.23
C LEU A 75 24.89 -2.12 -57.04
N ARG A 76 25.05 -0.84 -56.69
CA ARG A 76 23.93 0.09 -56.57
C ARG A 76 23.33 0.46 -57.92
N ALA A 77 24.15 0.56 -58.96
CA ALA A 77 23.69 0.79 -60.33
C ALA A 77 22.78 -0.36 -60.83
N GLU A 78 23.01 -1.57 -60.33
CA GLU A 78 22.24 -2.77 -60.67
C GLU A 78 21.12 -3.08 -59.65
N ALA A 79 20.80 -2.14 -58.75
CA ALA A 79 19.71 -2.32 -57.79
C ALA A 79 18.36 -2.62 -58.49
N GLY A 80 17.57 -3.53 -57.91
CA GLY A 80 16.30 -3.99 -58.47
C GLY A 80 16.42 -5.19 -59.42
N HIS A 81 17.61 -5.51 -59.95
CA HIS A 81 17.81 -6.69 -60.79
C HIS A 81 17.77 -7.98 -59.96
N SER A 82 17.14 -9.02 -60.52
CA SER A 82 17.00 -10.31 -59.83
C SER A 82 18.28 -11.14 -59.91
N VAL A 83 18.69 -11.71 -58.77
CA VAL A 83 19.83 -12.61 -58.64
C VAL A 83 19.32 -14.05 -58.53
N VAL A 84 19.76 -14.91 -59.45
CA VAL A 84 19.29 -16.31 -59.55
C VAL A 84 20.32 -17.29 -59.00
N ALA A 85 21.62 -16.99 -59.12
CA ALA A 85 22.68 -17.82 -58.57
C ALA A 85 23.88 -17.01 -58.08
N ILE A 86 24.68 -17.61 -57.19
CA ILE A 86 25.96 -17.09 -56.71
C ILE A 86 27.03 -18.17 -56.90
N ALA A 87 28.17 -17.81 -57.46
CA ALA A 87 29.32 -18.71 -57.63
C ALA A 87 30.57 -18.15 -56.96
N ALA A 88 31.47 -19.04 -56.55
CA ALA A 88 32.86 -18.66 -56.29
C ALA A 88 33.53 -18.38 -57.66
N GLY A 89 34.50 -17.48 -57.76
CA GLY A 89 35.19 -17.22 -59.03
C GLY A 89 35.65 -18.50 -59.74
N GLY A 90 34.99 -18.87 -60.85
CA GLY A 90 35.26 -20.11 -61.60
C GLY A 90 34.61 -21.41 -61.06
N GLY A 91 33.83 -21.35 -59.98
CA GLY A 91 33.12 -22.48 -59.38
C GLY A 91 31.69 -22.68 -59.92
N PRO A 92 30.99 -23.77 -59.51
CA PRO A 92 29.62 -24.04 -59.93
C PRO A 92 28.62 -23.03 -59.37
N ASP A 93 27.60 -22.69 -60.18
CA ASP A 93 26.53 -21.77 -59.81
C ASP A 93 25.65 -22.37 -58.70
N GLN A 94 25.56 -21.68 -57.55
CA GLN A 94 24.67 -22.05 -56.47
C GLN A 94 23.37 -21.26 -56.59
N ALA A 95 22.28 -21.93 -56.93
CA ALA A 95 20.97 -21.29 -57.05
C ALA A 95 20.51 -20.68 -55.70
N VAL A 96 20.11 -19.42 -55.74
CA VAL A 96 19.64 -18.64 -54.58
C VAL A 96 18.22 -18.16 -54.77
N ASN A 97 17.54 -17.89 -53.66
CA ASN A 97 16.20 -17.33 -53.64
C ASN A 97 16.04 -16.38 -52.45
N ALA A 98 14.82 -15.90 -52.23
CA ALA A 98 14.48 -14.97 -51.15
C ALA A 98 14.84 -15.48 -49.73
N LEU A 99 15.01 -16.79 -49.52
CA LEU A 99 15.40 -17.37 -48.23
C LEU A 99 16.78 -16.92 -47.76
N VAL A 100 17.66 -16.49 -48.67
CA VAL A 100 19.00 -15.97 -48.31
C VAL A 100 18.89 -14.75 -47.39
N ARG A 101 17.82 -13.95 -47.53
CA ARG A 101 17.59 -12.77 -46.68
C ARG A 101 17.12 -13.12 -45.27
N LEU A 102 16.65 -14.34 -45.01
CA LEU A 102 16.16 -14.71 -43.69
C LEU A 102 17.32 -14.92 -42.71
N PRO A 103 17.40 -14.18 -41.60
CA PRO A 103 18.45 -14.36 -40.61
C PRO A 103 18.27 -15.64 -39.77
N SER A 104 17.10 -16.27 -39.82
CA SER A 104 16.76 -17.45 -39.02
C SER A 104 15.57 -18.21 -39.58
N ALA A 105 15.63 -19.54 -39.53
CA ALA A 105 14.51 -20.40 -39.94
C ALA A 105 13.56 -20.77 -38.77
N ARG A 106 13.84 -20.35 -37.53
CA ARG A 106 13.04 -20.71 -36.34
C ARG A 106 11.57 -20.32 -36.44
N TRP A 107 11.28 -19.16 -37.03
CA TRP A 107 9.93 -18.57 -37.12
C TRP A 107 9.19 -18.92 -38.40
N LEU A 108 9.80 -19.69 -39.31
CA LEU A 108 9.08 -20.30 -40.43
C LEU A 108 8.10 -21.35 -39.89
N THR A 109 6.84 -21.26 -40.30
CA THR A 109 5.76 -22.13 -39.84
C THR A 109 5.92 -23.55 -40.43
N GLU A 110 6.20 -23.62 -41.73
CA GLU A 110 6.30 -24.86 -42.51
C GLU A 110 7.68 -25.54 -42.41
N ASN A 111 7.67 -26.87 -42.28
CA ASN A 111 8.89 -27.69 -42.26
C ASN A 111 9.66 -27.68 -43.60
N PRO A 112 8.99 -27.81 -44.77
CA PRO A 112 9.70 -27.76 -46.06
C PRO A 112 10.44 -26.43 -46.26
N ALA A 113 9.82 -25.30 -45.88
CA ALA A 113 10.46 -23.99 -45.96
C ALA A 113 11.71 -23.89 -45.06
N ARG A 114 11.66 -24.47 -43.86
CA ARG A 114 12.84 -24.59 -42.98
C ARG A 114 13.95 -25.42 -43.62
N GLN A 115 13.62 -26.60 -44.14
CA GLN A 115 14.60 -27.49 -44.76
C GLN A 115 15.24 -26.81 -45.99
N ALA A 116 14.44 -26.16 -46.83
CA ALA A 116 14.92 -25.39 -47.98
C ALA A 116 15.87 -24.24 -47.58
N TRP A 117 15.60 -23.57 -46.45
CA TRP A 117 16.53 -22.56 -45.91
C TRP A 117 17.86 -23.20 -45.47
N VAL A 118 17.79 -24.31 -44.73
CA VAL A 118 18.97 -25.05 -44.26
C VAL A 118 19.82 -25.57 -45.44
N GLU A 119 19.18 -26.10 -46.48
CA GLU A 119 19.85 -26.58 -47.70
C GLU A 119 20.49 -25.44 -48.50
N THR A 120 19.78 -24.32 -48.64
CA THR A 120 20.32 -23.11 -49.29
C THR A 120 21.57 -22.61 -48.56
N GLN A 121 21.53 -22.51 -47.24
CA GLN A 121 22.69 -22.10 -46.44
C GLN A 121 23.86 -23.08 -46.51
N GLN A 122 23.59 -24.39 -46.57
CA GLN A 122 24.65 -25.40 -46.76
C GLN A 122 25.32 -25.32 -48.13
N ARG A 123 24.54 -25.08 -49.19
CA ARG A 123 25.08 -24.88 -50.54
C ARG A 123 25.95 -23.63 -50.62
N LEU A 124 25.50 -22.53 -50.01
CA LEU A 124 26.27 -21.30 -49.93
C LEU A 124 27.56 -21.44 -49.11
N GLN A 125 27.65 -22.40 -48.19
CA GLN A 125 28.86 -22.64 -47.41
C GLN A 125 30.10 -22.92 -48.29
N ALA A 126 29.92 -23.49 -49.48
CA ALA A 126 31.00 -23.71 -50.46
C ALA A 126 31.67 -22.40 -50.92
N LEU A 127 30.96 -21.28 -50.82
CA LEU A 127 31.46 -19.94 -51.16
C LEU A 127 32.34 -19.33 -50.06
N GLY A 128 32.38 -19.92 -48.86
CA GLY A 128 33.03 -19.35 -47.68
C GLY A 128 34.54 -19.15 -47.80
N GLN A 129 35.19 -19.78 -48.79
CA GLN A 129 36.63 -19.63 -49.05
C GLN A 129 36.94 -18.72 -50.23
N ALA A 130 35.93 -18.29 -51.00
CA ALA A 130 36.12 -17.48 -52.20
C ALA A 130 36.51 -16.04 -51.86
N GLU A 131 37.55 -15.53 -52.51
CA GLU A 131 37.97 -14.12 -52.39
C GLU A 131 37.15 -13.20 -53.31
N GLN A 132 36.61 -13.76 -54.40
CA GLN A 132 35.69 -13.11 -55.32
C GLN A 132 34.46 -13.99 -55.53
N LEU A 133 33.30 -13.34 -55.47
CA LEU A 133 32.01 -13.96 -55.75
C LEU A 133 31.49 -13.45 -57.09
N VAL A 134 30.76 -14.30 -57.81
CA VAL A 134 30.10 -13.94 -59.06
C VAL A 134 28.60 -14.04 -58.85
N LEU A 135 27.90 -12.92 -58.99
CA LEU A 135 26.43 -12.87 -58.97
C LEU A 135 25.92 -13.11 -60.38
N VAL A 136 25.04 -14.08 -60.54
CA VAL A 136 24.36 -14.38 -61.80
C VAL A 136 22.97 -13.75 -61.76
N LEU A 137 22.78 -12.72 -62.58
CA LEU A 137 21.51 -12.02 -62.74
C LEU A 137 20.55 -12.83 -63.63
N ALA A 138 19.24 -12.58 -63.49
CA ALA A 138 18.20 -13.26 -64.27
C ALA A 138 18.29 -12.99 -65.78
N ASP A 139 18.93 -11.88 -66.18
CA ASP A 139 19.21 -11.53 -67.57
C ASP A 139 20.49 -12.20 -68.12
N GLY A 140 21.14 -13.06 -67.33
CA GLY A 140 22.35 -13.79 -67.70
C GLY A 140 23.66 -13.03 -67.46
N ARG A 141 23.60 -11.76 -67.02
CA ARG A 141 24.82 -11.00 -66.69
C ARG A 141 25.50 -11.57 -65.44
N ARG A 142 26.83 -11.59 -65.45
CA ARG A 142 27.66 -12.07 -64.34
C ARG A 142 28.46 -10.91 -63.76
N LEU A 143 28.19 -10.57 -62.51
CA LEU A 143 28.83 -9.47 -61.80
C LEU A 143 29.85 -10.02 -60.81
N ALA A 144 31.14 -9.70 -61.02
CA ALA A 144 32.18 -10.04 -60.06
C ALA A 144 32.15 -9.06 -58.87
N VAL A 145 32.11 -9.60 -57.66
CA VAL A 145 32.02 -8.86 -56.41
C VAL A 145 33.16 -9.29 -55.51
N ALA A 146 33.97 -8.32 -55.09
CA ALA A 146 34.97 -8.55 -54.06
C ALA A 146 34.29 -8.96 -52.75
N ALA A 147 34.77 -10.03 -52.13
CA ALA A 147 34.25 -10.53 -50.86
C ALA A 147 35.31 -10.42 -49.76
N PRO A 148 35.65 -9.18 -49.33
CA PRO A 148 36.67 -8.99 -48.30
C PRO A 148 36.25 -9.68 -47.01
N ARG A 149 37.24 -10.18 -46.27
CA ARG A 149 37.05 -10.72 -44.92
C ARG A 149 37.14 -9.57 -43.91
N GLY A 150 36.19 -9.53 -42.98
CA GLY A 150 36.13 -8.50 -41.95
C GLY A 150 34.76 -8.44 -41.31
N LEU A 151 34.64 -7.66 -40.23
CA LEU A 151 33.38 -7.40 -39.57
C LEU A 151 32.74 -6.15 -40.16
N ARG A 152 31.55 -6.28 -40.76
CA ARG A 152 30.67 -5.13 -40.98
C ARG A 152 29.85 -4.90 -39.72
N LEU A 153 30.40 -4.09 -38.82
CA LEU A 153 29.68 -3.61 -37.63
C LEU A 153 28.85 -2.38 -38.01
N ASP A 154 27.81 -2.60 -38.80
CA ASP A 154 26.76 -1.60 -39.00
C ASP A 154 26.02 -1.38 -37.65
N ALA A 155 25.18 -0.35 -37.54
CA ALA A 155 24.54 0.04 -36.28
C ALA A 155 23.74 -1.12 -35.61
N GLY A 156 23.14 -2.02 -36.39
CA GLY A 156 22.34 -3.15 -35.90
C GLY A 156 23.13 -4.14 -35.03
N PRO A 157 24.15 -4.82 -35.58
CA PRO A 157 25.02 -5.72 -34.82
C PRO A 157 25.65 -5.08 -33.57
N LEU A 158 26.03 -3.80 -33.63
CA LEU A 158 26.56 -3.05 -32.48
C LEU A 158 25.52 -2.88 -31.36
N LEU A 159 24.30 -2.49 -31.72
CA LEU A 159 23.19 -2.35 -30.74
C LEU A 159 22.84 -3.70 -30.10
N LEU A 160 22.82 -4.78 -30.88
CA LEU A 160 22.58 -6.14 -30.38
C LEU A 160 23.69 -6.59 -29.41
N ALA A 161 24.95 -6.38 -29.76
CA ALA A 161 26.10 -6.67 -28.89
C ALA A 161 26.02 -5.89 -27.57
N GLY A 162 25.68 -4.60 -27.63
CA GLY A 162 25.46 -3.77 -26.45
C GLY A 162 24.32 -4.28 -25.56
N LEU A 163 23.19 -4.66 -26.16
CA LEU A 163 22.04 -5.23 -25.44
C LEU A 163 22.39 -6.57 -24.76
N ILE A 164 23.14 -7.44 -25.43
CA ILE A 164 23.64 -8.72 -24.88
C ILE A 164 24.50 -8.46 -23.64
N LEU A 165 25.47 -7.56 -23.72
CA LEU A 165 26.38 -7.23 -22.61
C LEU A 165 25.63 -6.61 -21.44
N LEU A 166 24.66 -5.72 -21.71
CA LEU A 166 23.87 -5.06 -20.68
C LEU A 166 22.99 -6.07 -19.92
N LEU A 167 22.32 -6.98 -20.64
CA LEU A 167 21.51 -8.03 -20.04
C LEU A 167 22.36 -9.04 -19.25
N HIS A 168 23.54 -9.41 -19.78
CA HIS A 168 24.50 -10.28 -19.09
C HIS A 168 25.03 -9.65 -17.80
N GLY A 169 25.39 -8.37 -17.85
CA GLY A 169 25.83 -7.59 -16.70
C GLY A 169 24.75 -7.52 -15.62
N LEU A 170 23.49 -7.26 -16.01
CA LEU A 170 22.36 -7.22 -15.07
C LEU A 170 22.09 -8.59 -14.44
N ALA A 171 22.05 -9.66 -15.24
CA ALA A 171 21.84 -11.02 -14.75
C ALA A 171 22.93 -11.41 -13.72
N SER A 172 24.19 -11.12 -14.06
CA SER A 172 25.34 -11.35 -13.19
C SER A 172 25.26 -10.50 -11.91
N TRP A 173 24.89 -9.22 -12.00
CA TRP A 173 24.68 -8.35 -10.85
C TRP A 173 23.60 -8.87 -9.89
N VAL A 174 22.46 -9.31 -10.43
CA VAL A 174 21.37 -9.88 -9.63
C VAL A 174 21.81 -11.16 -8.91
N LEU A 175 22.55 -12.03 -9.60
CA LEU A 175 23.08 -13.27 -9.04
C LEU A 175 24.09 -13.02 -7.92
N ILE A 176 25.05 -12.11 -8.13
CA ILE A 176 26.09 -11.75 -7.15
C ILE A 176 25.49 -11.04 -5.92
N ARG A 177 24.51 -10.15 -6.13
CA ARG A 177 23.93 -9.36 -5.04
C ARG A 177 23.01 -10.20 -4.13
N ARG A 178 22.31 -11.20 -4.70
CA ARG A 178 21.36 -12.06 -3.97
C ARG A 178 21.47 -13.51 -4.45
N PRO A 179 22.52 -14.26 -4.06
CA PRO A 179 22.65 -15.65 -4.48
C PRO A 179 21.50 -16.50 -3.91
N GLY A 180 20.85 -17.28 -4.78
CA GLY A 180 19.76 -18.18 -4.40
C GLY A 180 18.98 -18.70 -5.61
N ALA A 181 18.07 -19.64 -5.38
CA ALA A 181 17.30 -20.27 -6.47
C ALA A 181 16.53 -19.26 -7.34
N ARG A 182 16.04 -18.17 -6.76
CA ARG A 182 15.30 -17.13 -7.49
C ARG A 182 16.17 -16.35 -8.47
N SER A 183 17.35 -15.91 -8.04
CA SER A 183 18.29 -15.20 -8.90
C SER A 183 18.92 -16.12 -9.94
N ALA A 184 19.11 -17.41 -9.62
CA ALA A 184 19.54 -18.42 -10.58
C ALA A 184 18.51 -18.62 -11.71
N VAL A 185 17.21 -18.72 -11.39
CA VAL A 185 16.16 -18.83 -12.41
C VAL A 185 16.06 -17.55 -13.25
N PHE A 186 16.19 -16.36 -12.65
CA PHE A 186 16.26 -15.11 -13.42
C PHE A 186 17.46 -15.10 -14.38
N ALA A 187 18.66 -15.46 -13.89
CA ALA A 187 19.85 -15.55 -14.72
C ALA A 187 19.70 -16.57 -15.86
N LEU A 188 19.00 -17.68 -15.62
CA LEU A 188 18.69 -18.69 -16.63
C LEU A 188 17.77 -18.14 -17.74
N ILE A 189 16.70 -17.41 -17.37
CA ILE A 189 15.82 -16.75 -18.36
C ILE A 189 16.64 -15.74 -19.18
N SER A 190 17.45 -14.92 -18.52
CA SER A 190 18.33 -13.95 -19.19
C SER A 190 19.34 -14.64 -20.11
N ALA A 191 19.93 -15.77 -19.70
CA ALA A 191 20.85 -16.55 -20.54
C ALA A 191 20.14 -17.11 -21.79
N CYS A 192 18.88 -17.55 -21.67
CA CYS A 192 18.10 -18.01 -22.83
C CYS A 192 17.88 -16.87 -23.83
N VAL A 193 17.49 -15.67 -23.34
CA VAL A 193 17.29 -14.50 -24.19
C VAL A 193 18.60 -14.00 -24.81
N ILE A 194 19.71 -14.01 -24.06
CA ILE A 194 21.06 -13.72 -24.58
C ILE A 194 21.41 -14.69 -25.71
N GLY A 195 21.15 -15.99 -25.53
CA GLY A 195 21.36 -16.99 -26.57
C GLY A 195 20.57 -16.67 -27.85
N GLN A 196 19.30 -16.27 -27.72
CA GLN A 196 18.50 -15.84 -28.88
C GLN A 196 19.08 -14.60 -29.57
N LEU A 197 19.51 -13.60 -28.80
CA LEU A 197 20.15 -12.39 -29.34
C LEU A 197 21.45 -12.70 -30.07
N LEU A 198 22.25 -13.67 -29.59
CA LEU A 198 23.48 -14.11 -30.26
C LEU A 198 23.19 -14.74 -31.63
N PHE A 199 22.14 -15.56 -31.74
CA PHE A 199 21.74 -16.11 -33.05
C PHE A 199 21.27 -15.01 -34.02
N ILE A 200 20.52 -14.03 -33.53
CA ILE A 200 20.10 -12.87 -34.34
C ILE A 200 21.32 -12.05 -34.77
N LEU A 201 22.27 -11.81 -33.86
CA LEU A 201 23.51 -11.10 -34.15
C LEU A 201 24.31 -11.80 -35.27
N VAL A 202 24.39 -13.14 -35.26
CA VAL A 202 25.07 -13.89 -36.32
C VAL A 202 24.41 -13.68 -37.68
N GLY A 203 23.08 -13.76 -37.74
CA GLY A 203 22.33 -13.56 -38.98
C GLY A 203 22.44 -12.12 -39.53
N GLU A 204 22.42 -11.12 -38.65
CA GLU A 204 22.56 -9.71 -39.01
C GLU A 204 24.00 -9.34 -39.40
N ALA A 205 24.99 -9.88 -38.69
CA ALA A 205 26.40 -9.58 -38.94
C ALA A 205 26.96 -10.34 -40.16
N SER A 206 26.32 -11.42 -40.60
CA SER A 206 26.75 -12.19 -41.78
C SER A 206 25.54 -12.61 -42.62
N PRO A 207 24.96 -11.69 -43.40
CA PRO A 207 23.68 -11.89 -44.08
C PRO A 207 23.71 -12.89 -45.24
N LEU A 208 24.90 -13.30 -45.71
CA LEU A 208 25.04 -14.24 -46.82
C LEU A 208 25.53 -15.63 -46.39
N LEU A 209 26.49 -15.69 -45.47
CA LEU A 209 27.22 -16.90 -45.11
C LEU A 209 27.16 -17.13 -43.61
N LEU A 210 26.72 -18.32 -43.20
CA LEU A 210 26.74 -18.72 -41.80
C LEU A 210 27.97 -19.58 -41.48
N PRO A 211 28.41 -19.63 -40.20
CA PRO A 211 29.48 -20.54 -39.79
C PRO A 211 29.16 -22.02 -40.12
N PRO A 212 30.19 -22.87 -40.31
CA PRO A 212 30.01 -24.28 -40.61
C PRO A 212 29.11 -24.99 -39.58
N GLY A 213 28.12 -25.75 -40.05
CA GLY A 213 27.18 -26.49 -39.20
C GLY A 213 26.14 -25.63 -38.47
N TRP A 214 26.27 -24.30 -38.51
CA TRP A 214 25.37 -23.37 -37.80
C TRP A 214 23.94 -23.44 -38.32
N ALA A 215 23.77 -23.47 -39.65
CA ALA A 215 22.45 -23.54 -40.29
C ALA A 215 21.65 -24.78 -39.88
N ARG A 216 22.30 -25.93 -39.66
CA ARG A 216 21.63 -27.16 -39.20
C ARG A 216 21.20 -27.07 -37.74
N ALA A 217 22.04 -26.46 -36.90
CA ALA A 217 21.82 -26.42 -35.46
C ALA A 217 20.86 -25.29 -35.03
N GLU A 218 20.85 -24.17 -35.75
CA GLU A 218 20.16 -22.93 -35.38
C GLU A 218 18.66 -23.11 -35.06
N PRO A 219 17.83 -23.75 -35.92
CA PRO A 219 16.39 -23.84 -35.67
C PRO A 219 16.08 -24.63 -34.40
N MET A 220 16.83 -25.71 -34.15
CA MET A 220 16.63 -26.59 -33.00
C MET A 220 17.17 -25.96 -31.71
N LEU A 221 18.35 -25.34 -31.75
CA LEU A 221 18.91 -24.65 -30.60
C LEU A 221 18.02 -23.48 -30.17
N ARG A 222 17.52 -22.66 -31.10
CA ARG A 222 16.59 -21.58 -30.76
C ARG A 222 15.26 -22.09 -30.20
N SER A 223 14.72 -23.18 -30.74
CA SER A 223 13.52 -23.83 -30.18
C SER A 223 13.77 -24.32 -28.76
N GLY A 224 14.94 -24.92 -28.49
CA GLY A 224 15.36 -25.32 -27.16
C GLY A 224 15.47 -24.15 -26.18
N LEU A 225 16.01 -23.00 -26.62
CA LEU A 225 16.08 -21.78 -25.81
C LEU A 225 14.69 -21.22 -25.47
N ASP A 226 13.73 -21.26 -26.40
CA ASP A 226 12.34 -20.86 -26.15
C ASP A 226 11.68 -21.77 -25.09
N LEU A 227 11.83 -23.09 -25.26
CA LEU A 227 11.29 -24.10 -24.33
C LEU A 227 11.92 -24.00 -22.93
N ALA A 228 13.22 -23.71 -22.86
CA ALA A 228 13.93 -23.49 -21.59
C ALA A 228 13.46 -22.19 -20.92
N ALA A 229 13.28 -21.10 -21.67
CA ALA A 229 12.75 -19.84 -21.16
C ALA A 229 11.32 -19.99 -20.61
N GLY A 230 10.46 -20.74 -21.31
CA GLY A 230 9.11 -21.07 -20.85
C GLY A 230 9.10 -21.86 -19.53
N ALA A 231 9.90 -22.93 -19.45
CA ALA A 231 10.02 -23.75 -18.24
C ALA A 231 10.60 -22.96 -17.06
N ALA A 232 11.63 -22.14 -17.32
CA ALA A 232 12.22 -21.26 -16.31
C ALA A 232 11.24 -20.20 -15.82
N THR A 233 10.38 -19.66 -16.70
CA THR A 233 9.32 -18.71 -16.32
C THR A 233 8.26 -19.36 -15.41
N LEU A 234 7.84 -20.59 -15.71
CA LEU A 234 6.96 -21.37 -14.84
C LEU A 234 7.63 -21.69 -13.49
N HIS A 235 8.91 -22.05 -13.50
CA HIS A 235 9.68 -22.29 -12.28
C HIS A 235 9.77 -21.00 -11.44
N ALA A 236 10.00 -19.84 -12.06
CA ALA A 236 10.01 -18.55 -11.37
C ALA A 236 8.66 -18.27 -10.70
N ALA A 237 7.55 -18.53 -11.40
CA ALA A 237 6.18 -18.38 -10.87
C ALA A 237 5.88 -19.32 -9.69
N LEU A 238 6.47 -20.52 -9.66
CA LEU A 238 6.32 -21.47 -8.54
C LEU A 238 7.16 -21.09 -7.30
N LEU A 239 8.23 -20.31 -7.49
CA LEU A 239 9.12 -19.82 -6.42
C LEU A 239 8.64 -18.49 -5.81
N HIS A 240 7.74 -17.77 -6.49
CA HIS A 240 7.19 -16.48 -6.08
C HIS A 240 5.68 -16.55 -5.79
N PRO A 241 5.18 -15.81 -4.79
CA PRO A 241 5.87 -15.20 -3.65
C PRO A 241 5.99 -16.15 -2.44
N GLN A 242 5.11 -17.15 -2.34
CA GLN A 242 5.21 -18.24 -1.38
C GLN A 242 5.48 -19.53 -2.17
N ARG A 243 6.46 -20.34 -1.75
CA ARG A 243 6.79 -21.58 -2.43
C ARG A 243 5.56 -22.49 -2.41
N HIS A 244 5.05 -22.83 -3.59
CA HIS A 244 3.96 -23.80 -3.69
C HIS A 244 4.41 -25.12 -3.03
N PRO A 245 3.56 -25.83 -2.27
CA PRO A 245 3.96 -27.06 -1.58
C PRO A 245 4.49 -28.14 -2.53
N ARG A 246 4.02 -28.12 -3.79
CA ARG A 246 4.49 -28.98 -4.89
C ARG A 246 5.36 -28.25 -5.92
N ALA A 247 6.03 -27.16 -5.52
CA ALA A 247 6.82 -26.33 -6.46
C ALA A 247 7.90 -27.15 -7.19
N GLY A 248 8.60 -28.03 -6.48
CA GLY A 248 9.66 -28.86 -7.08
C GLY A 248 9.14 -29.80 -8.16
N SER A 249 8.06 -30.55 -7.88
CA SER A 249 7.50 -31.51 -8.84
C SER A 249 6.83 -30.84 -10.04
N LEU A 250 6.14 -29.71 -9.83
CA LEU A 250 5.55 -28.94 -10.92
C LEU A 250 6.62 -28.27 -11.80
N ALA A 251 7.71 -27.78 -11.20
CA ALA A 251 8.83 -27.25 -11.96
C ALA A 251 9.51 -28.36 -12.77
N LEU A 252 9.76 -29.52 -12.15
CA LEU A 252 10.33 -30.69 -12.83
C LEU A 252 9.46 -31.14 -14.00
N LEU A 253 8.13 -31.19 -13.83
CA LEU A 253 7.20 -31.52 -14.91
C LEU A 253 7.30 -30.52 -16.08
N GLY A 254 7.43 -29.23 -15.78
CA GLY A 254 7.65 -28.19 -16.79
C GLY A 254 8.94 -28.41 -17.59
N TRP A 255 10.05 -28.72 -16.92
CA TRP A 255 11.33 -29.03 -17.56
C TRP A 255 11.29 -30.33 -18.37
N LEU A 256 10.66 -31.39 -17.84
CA LEU A 256 10.48 -32.66 -18.54
C LEU A 256 9.61 -32.49 -19.79
N LEU A 257 8.55 -31.68 -19.74
CA LEU A 257 7.74 -31.36 -20.91
C LEU A 257 8.56 -30.65 -21.99
N SER A 258 9.35 -29.62 -21.62
CA SER A 258 10.24 -28.93 -22.56
C SER A 258 11.28 -29.88 -23.17
N ALA A 259 11.88 -30.76 -22.37
CA ALA A 259 12.83 -31.75 -22.84
C ALA A 259 12.18 -32.79 -23.76
N ALA A 260 10.99 -33.28 -23.42
CA ALA A 260 10.24 -34.23 -24.23
C ALA A 260 9.84 -33.65 -25.60
N VAL A 261 9.38 -32.40 -25.64
CA VAL A 261 9.09 -31.70 -26.91
C VAL A 261 10.36 -31.56 -27.73
N LEU A 262 11.47 -31.10 -27.15
CA LEU A 262 12.73 -30.95 -27.87
C LEU A 262 13.26 -32.29 -28.42
N LEU A 263 13.22 -33.35 -27.61
CA LEU A 263 13.62 -34.70 -28.02
C LEU A 263 12.72 -35.24 -29.12
N ALA A 264 11.40 -35.00 -29.06
CA ALA A 264 10.47 -35.39 -30.11
C ALA A 264 10.77 -34.67 -31.43
N LEU A 265 11.10 -33.37 -31.39
CA LEU A 265 11.48 -32.60 -32.57
C LEU A 265 12.82 -33.08 -33.17
N LEU A 266 13.79 -33.44 -32.33
CA LEU A 266 15.06 -33.99 -32.77
C LEU A 266 14.91 -35.40 -33.36
N ALA A 267 14.06 -36.24 -32.78
CA ALA A 267 13.83 -37.60 -33.25
C ALA A 267 12.92 -37.68 -34.49
N ARG A 268 12.00 -36.72 -34.65
CA ARG A 268 11.03 -36.67 -35.75
C ARG A 268 11.00 -35.28 -36.39
N PRO A 269 11.89 -35.00 -37.35
CA PRO A 269 11.97 -33.69 -38.01
C PRO A 269 10.71 -33.34 -38.83
N GLU A 270 9.87 -34.33 -39.15
CA GLU A 270 8.57 -34.14 -39.82
C GLU A 270 7.52 -33.43 -38.95
N LEU A 271 7.69 -33.43 -37.62
CA LEU A 271 6.74 -32.79 -36.73
C LEU A 271 6.73 -31.27 -36.92
N PRO A 272 5.57 -30.59 -36.80
CA PRO A 272 5.48 -29.15 -37.00
C PRO A 272 6.18 -28.39 -35.86
N ALA A 273 7.49 -28.21 -35.99
CA ALA A 273 8.37 -27.74 -34.92
C ALA A 273 7.99 -26.37 -34.38
N TRP A 274 7.60 -25.45 -35.26
CA TRP A 274 7.12 -24.13 -34.86
C TRP A 274 5.88 -24.22 -33.96
N LEU A 275 4.85 -24.95 -34.41
CA LEU A 275 3.58 -25.05 -33.70
C LEU A 275 3.75 -25.72 -32.34
N LEU A 276 4.46 -26.85 -32.29
CA LEU A 276 4.70 -27.58 -31.04
C LEU A 276 5.47 -26.73 -30.03
N THR A 277 6.47 -25.97 -30.50
CA THR A 277 7.22 -25.06 -29.63
C THR A 277 6.33 -23.93 -29.11
N GLN A 278 5.49 -23.33 -29.96
CA GLN A 278 4.55 -22.29 -29.51
C GLN A 278 3.54 -22.84 -28.49
N LEU A 279 2.93 -24.00 -28.76
CA LEU A 279 1.96 -24.61 -27.85
C LEU A 279 2.59 -24.92 -26.48
N ALA A 280 3.80 -25.45 -26.46
CA ALA A 280 4.51 -25.77 -25.21
C ALA A 280 4.84 -24.51 -24.39
N VAL A 281 5.40 -23.47 -25.03
CA VAL A 281 5.71 -22.19 -24.37
C VAL A 281 4.44 -21.49 -23.88
N GLY A 282 3.38 -21.48 -24.69
CA GLY A 282 2.08 -20.93 -24.34
C GLY A 282 1.43 -21.64 -23.15
N ALA A 283 1.47 -22.98 -23.12
CA ALA A 283 0.96 -23.78 -22.02
C ALA A 283 1.72 -23.50 -20.71
N GLN A 284 3.05 -23.37 -20.77
CA GLN A 284 3.87 -23.01 -19.60
C GLN A 284 3.59 -21.59 -19.12
N GLY A 285 3.39 -20.63 -20.03
CA GLY A 285 3.00 -19.26 -19.70
C GLY A 285 1.62 -19.18 -19.03
N LEU A 286 0.63 -19.89 -19.57
CA LEU A 286 -0.71 -20.00 -18.97
C LEU A 286 -0.67 -20.63 -17.57
N ALA A 287 0.09 -21.72 -17.42
CA ALA A 287 0.29 -22.38 -16.13
C ALA A 287 0.93 -21.42 -15.11
N ALA A 288 1.93 -20.64 -15.53
CA ALA A 288 2.58 -19.65 -14.68
C ALA A 288 1.63 -18.53 -14.23
N VAL A 289 0.78 -18.01 -15.13
CA VAL A 289 -0.29 -17.04 -14.80
C VAL A 289 -1.29 -17.65 -13.82
N GLY A 290 -1.69 -18.91 -14.03
CA GLY A 290 -2.62 -19.64 -13.17
C GLY A 290 -2.07 -19.87 -11.75
N VAL A 291 -0.79 -20.25 -11.65
CA VAL A 291 -0.09 -20.41 -10.35
C VAL A 291 -0.06 -19.09 -9.58
N LEU A 292 0.31 -18.00 -10.23
CA LEU A 292 0.33 -16.66 -9.61
C LEU A 292 -1.06 -16.12 -9.24
N GLY A 293 -2.13 -16.75 -9.75
CA GLY A 293 -3.52 -16.42 -9.45
C GLY A 293 -4.11 -17.17 -8.25
N ARG A 294 -3.42 -18.19 -7.72
CA ARG A 294 -3.87 -18.91 -6.52
C ARG A 294 -3.56 -18.09 -5.27
N HIS A 295 -4.53 -18.01 -4.36
CA HIS A 295 -4.39 -17.27 -3.11
C HIS A 295 -4.33 -18.24 -1.93
N GLY A 296 -3.38 -18.04 -1.03
CA GLY A 296 -3.32 -18.77 0.24
C GLY A 296 -4.32 -18.23 1.27
N PRO A 297 -4.39 -18.83 2.47
CA PRO A 297 -5.31 -18.41 3.54
C PRO A 297 -5.07 -16.97 4.02
N GLN A 298 -3.91 -16.39 3.73
CA GLN A 298 -3.54 -15.02 4.09
C GLN A 298 -3.92 -13.96 3.03
N GLY A 299 -4.59 -14.35 1.93
CA GLY A 299 -5.00 -13.45 0.85
C GLY A 299 -3.95 -13.25 -0.27
N PRO A 300 -4.25 -12.42 -1.28
CA PRO A 300 -3.37 -12.20 -2.43
C PRO A 300 -2.08 -11.44 -2.06
N HIS A 301 -0.93 -12.04 -2.36
CA HIS A 301 0.35 -11.37 -2.19
C HIS A 301 0.58 -10.34 -3.32
N PRO A 302 1.00 -9.09 -3.00
CA PRO A 302 1.02 -7.98 -3.95
C PRO A 302 1.98 -8.20 -5.13
N GLN A 303 3.14 -8.81 -4.88
CA GLN A 303 4.10 -9.14 -5.95
C GLN A 303 3.56 -10.22 -6.91
N ALA A 304 2.74 -11.17 -6.43
CA ALA A 304 2.12 -12.18 -7.29
C ALA A 304 1.13 -11.53 -8.24
N LEU A 305 0.31 -10.59 -7.74
CA LEU A 305 -0.64 -9.85 -8.56
C LEU A 305 0.05 -9.03 -9.65
N LEU A 306 1.17 -8.36 -9.32
CA LEU A 306 1.95 -7.61 -10.30
C LEU A 306 2.57 -8.53 -11.36
N LEU A 307 3.27 -9.59 -10.94
CA LEU A 307 3.88 -10.56 -11.84
C LEU A 307 2.84 -11.24 -12.74
N ARG A 308 1.68 -11.62 -12.19
CA ARG A 308 0.57 -12.19 -12.95
C ARG A 308 0.11 -11.26 -14.05
N ARG A 309 -0.07 -9.97 -13.74
CA ARG A 309 -0.51 -8.95 -14.72
C ARG A 309 0.52 -8.76 -15.83
N MET A 310 1.80 -8.61 -15.46
CA MET A 310 2.87 -8.48 -16.45
C MET A 310 2.98 -9.71 -17.33
N LEU A 311 2.94 -10.91 -16.74
CA LEU A 311 3.01 -12.15 -17.47
C LEU A 311 1.78 -12.36 -18.38
N SER A 312 0.59 -11.92 -17.96
CA SER A 312 -0.61 -11.94 -18.81
C SER A 312 -0.45 -11.00 -20.01
N LEU A 313 0.16 -9.83 -19.83
CA LEU A 313 0.45 -8.91 -20.95
C LEU A 313 1.49 -9.50 -21.92
N VAL A 314 2.56 -10.10 -21.39
CA VAL A 314 3.58 -10.78 -22.19
C VAL A 314 2.98 -11.95 -22.98
N LEU A 315 2.13 -12.75 -22.35
CA LEU A 315 1.43 -13.86 -22.99
C LEU A 315 0.46 -13.36 -24.08
N GLY A 316 -0.23 -12.23 -23.84
CA GLY A 316 -1.08 -11.59 -24.85
C GLY A 316 -0.28 -11.10 -26.07
N ALA A 317 0.86 -10.43 -25.84
CA ALA A 317 1.75 -9.98 -26.92
C ALA A 317 2.34 -11.16 -27.70
N TRP A 318 2.75 -12.22 -27.00
CA TRP A 318 3.22 -13.47 -27.59
C TRP A 318 2.15 -14.13 -28.46
N LEU A 319 0.91 -14.23 -27.97
CA LEU A 319 -0.20 -14.82 -28.70
C LEU A 319 -0.50 -14.03 -29.97
N LEU A 320 -0.56 -12.70 -29.87
CA LEU A 320 -0.82 -11.83 -31.01
C LEU A 320 0.27 -11.95 -32.08
N LEU A 321 1.53 -11.99 -31.68
CA LEU A 321 2.66 -12.18 -32.59
C LEU A 321 2.67 -13.57 -33.23
N SER A 322 2.34 -14.62 -32.45
CA SER A 322 2.23 -15.99 -32.95
C SER A 322 1.09 -16.13 -33.96
N LEU A 323 -0.04 -15.46 -33.72
CA LEU A 323 -1.16 -15.39 -34.67
C LEU A 323 -0.79 -14.63 -35.94
N ALA A 324 -0.04 -13.52 -35.85
CA ALA A 324 0.45 -12.79 -37.01
C ALA A 324 1.32 -13.68 -37.92
N VAL A 325 2.20 -14.47 -37.33
CA VAL A 325 3.07 -15.39 -38.06
C VAL A 325 2.29 -16.57 -38.63
N ALA A 326 1.34 -17.14 -37.87
CA ALA A 326 0.46 -18.20 -38.38
C ALA A 326 -0.40 -17.72 -39.56
N ALA A 327 -0.93 -16.50 -39.50
CA ALA A 327 -1.81 -15.93 -40.51
C ALA A 327 -1.08 -15.57 -41.82
N SER A 328 0.26 -15.46 -41.78
CA SER A 328 1.05 -15.07 -42.95
C SER A 328 1.10 -16.12 -44.08
N GLY A 329 0.67 -17.36 -43.80
CA GLY A 329 0.59 -18.43 -44.79
C GLY A 329 1.97 -18.86 -45.34
N PRO A 330 2.01 -19.53 -46.50
CA PRO A 330 3.23 -19.78 -47.25
C PRO A 330 3.65 -18.58 -48.11
N GLY A 331 4.94 -18.48 -48.41
CA GLY A 331 5.49 -17.52 -49.39
C GLY A 331 6.28 -16.35 -48.78
N LEU A 332 6.45 -15.28 -49.57
CA LEU A 332 7.36 -14.17 -49.24
C LEU A 332 6.88 -13.26 -48.11
N ALA A 333 5.58 -13.02 -48.00
CA ALA A 333 5.02 -12.26 -46.89
C ALA A 333 5.33 -12.96 -45.55
N ALA A 334 5.23 -14.29 -45.52
CA ALA A 334 5.56 -15.11 -44.35
C ALA A 334 7.03 -15.02 -43.96
N GLN A 335 7.93 -15.00 -44.94
CA GLN A 335 9.36 -14.82 -44.73
C GLN A 335 9.67 -13.46 -44.05
N GLN A 336 9.10 -12.37 -44.56
CA GLN A 336 9.29 -11.04 -43.98
C GLN A 336 8.72 -10.95 -42.55
N VAL A 337 7.52 -11.48 -42.35
CA VAL A 337 6.85 -11.49 -41.04
C VAL A 337 7.64 -12.32 -40.04
N ALA A 338 8.14 -13.51 -40.42
CA ALA A 338 8.94 -14.38 -39.55
C ALA A 338 10.26 -13.73 -39.10
N GLY A 339 10.99 -13.09 -40.01
CA GLY A 339 12.24 -12.39 -39.69
C GLY A 339 12.02 -11.25 -38.69
N ALA A 340 11.05 -10.38 -38.98
CA ALA A 340 10.71 -9.26 -38.09
C ALA A 340 10.15 -9.71 -36.73
N ALA A 341 9.31 -10.76 -36.71
CA ALA A 341 8.76 -11.32 -35.49
C ALA A 341 9.84 -11.86 -34.55
N SER A 342 10.83 -12.57 -35.10
CA SER A 342 11.98 -13.08 -34.35
C SER A 342 12.73 -11.95 -33.63
N LEU A 343 13.09 -10.87 -34.33
CA LEU A 343 13.82 -9.75 -33.75
C LEU A 343 12.97 -9.00 -32.71
N LEU A 344 11.73 -8.65 -33.06
CA LEU A 344 10.83 -7.88 -32.22
C LEU A 344 10.56 -8.60 -30.88
N TRP A 345 10.28 -9.90 -30.93
CA TRP A 345 10.00 -10.70 -29.74
C TRP A 345 11.19 -10.75 -28.78
N THR A 346 12.37 -11.05 -29.30
CA THR A 346 13.57 -11.20 -28.46
C THR A 346 14.01 -9.86 -27.87
N VAL A 347 13.96 -8.76 -28.64
CA VAL A 347 14.27 -7.42 -28.13
C VAL A 347 13.26 -6.99 -27.06
N PHE A 348 11.96 -7.24 -27.26
CA PHE A 348 10.93 -6.96 -26.25
C PHE A 348 11.20 -7.70 -24.94
N LEU A 349 11.46 -9.01 -25.00
CA LEU A 349 11.78 -9.81 -23.81
C LEU A 349 13.06 -9.30 -23.11
N ALA A 350 14.10 -8.96 -23.87
CA ALA A 350 15.33 -8.40 -23.33
C ALA A 350 15.07 -7.08 -22.60
N SER A 351 14.36 -6.13 -23.23
CA SER A 351 13.98 -4.86 -22.60
C SER A 351 13.15 -5.07 -21.33
N LEU A 352 12.20 -6.01 -21.34
CA LEU A 352 11.39 -6.32 -20.16
C LEU A 352 12.24 -6.85 -19.00
N LEU A 353 13.17 -7.77 -19.28
CA LEU A 353 14.09 -8.32 -18.27
C LEU A 353 15.02 -7.25 -17.68
N LEU A 354 15.43 -6.27 -18.50
CA LEU A 354 16.22 -5.13 -18.04
C LEU A 354 15.46 -4.25 -17.06
N LEU A 355 14.16 -4.07 -17.27
CA LEU A 355 13.29 -3.23 -16.45
C LEU A 355 12.82 -3.95 -15.17
N LEU A 356 12.73 -5.28 -15.19
CA LEU A 356 12.11 -6.08 -14.12
C LEU A 356 12.67 -5.81 -12.71
N PRO A 357 14.01 -5.70 -12.48
CA PRO A 357 14.56 -5.41 -11.16
C PRO A 357 14.20 -4.02 -10.62
N PHE A 358 13.88 -3.08 -11.51
CA PHE A 358 13.62 -1.68 -11.16
C PHE A 358 12.14 -1.36 -10.97
N LEU A 359 11.23 -2.25 -11.40
CA LEU A 359 9.79 -2.08 -11.21
C LEU A 359 9.37 -2.01 -9.74
N HIS A 360 10.21 -2.51 -8.84
CA HIS A 360 9.99 -2.45 -7.39
C HIS A 360 10.30 -1.07 -6.79
N ASP A 361 11.18 -0.29 -7.42
CA ASP A 361 11.55 1.03 -6.94
C ASP A 361 10.64 2.13 -7.48
N ARG A 362 10.44 3.19 -6.69
CA ARG A 362 9.45 4.24 -6.90
C ARG A 362 9.65 5.10 -8.16
N GLN A 363 10.58 4.77 -9.06
CA GLN A 363 10.84 5.58 -10.25
C GLN A 363 9.70 5.41 -11.26
N ARG A 364 8.76 6.38 -11.23
CA ARG A 364 7.64 6.51 -12.17
C ARG A 364 8.08 6.40 -13.63
N LEU A 365 9.26 6.93 -13.94
CA LEU A 365 9.91 6.85 -15.25
C LEU A 365 10.09 5.40 -15.75
N LEU A 366 10.67 4.49 -14.95
CA LEU A 366 10.96 3.13 -15.43
C LEU A 366 9.70 2.29 -15.65
N ARG A 367 8.62 2.56 -14.91
CA ARG A 367 7.30 1.94 -15.16
C ARG A 367 6.66 2.46 -16.46
N GLU A 368 6.80 3.74 -16.73
CA GLU A 368 6.33 4.34 -18.00
C GLU A 368 7.11 3.80 -19.20
N PHE A 369 8.43 3.59 -19.06
CA PHE A 369 9.24 2.91 -20.08
C PHE A 369 8.80 1.47 -20.33
N ALA A 370 8.53 0.67 -19.30
CA ALA A 370 8.04 -0.70 -19.48
C ALA A 370 6.69 -0.77 -20.21
N LEU A 371 5.77 0.15 -19.87
CA LEU A 371 4.50 0.30 -20.59
C LEU A 371 4.70 0.73 -22.04
N LEU A 372 5.64 1.63 -22.30
CA LEU A 372 5.97 2.10 -23.64
C LEU A 372 6.56 0.95 -24.49
N CYS A 373 7.51 0.17 -23.95
CA CYS A 373 8.06 -1.00 -24.63
C CYS A 373 6.98 -2.04 -24.94
N GLY A 374 6.07 -2.30 -23.99
CA GLY A 374 4.93 -3.19 -24.20
C GLY A 374 3.98 -2.70 -25.29
N ALA A 375 3.58 -1.44 -25.25
CA ALA A 375 2.70 -0.84 -26.26
C ALA A 375 3.35 -0.80 -27.65
N GLY A 376 4.65 -0.48 -27.72
CA GLY A 376 5.42 -0.53 -28.96
C GLY A 376 5.47 -1.93 -29.56
N THR A 377 5.59 -2.96 -28.71
CA THR A 377 5.58 -4.37 -29.16
C THR A 377 4.20 -4.78 -29.67
N VAL A 378 3.11 -4.34 -29.02
CA VAL A 378 1.75 -4.55 -29.51
C VAL A 378 1.54 -3.86 -30.86
N ALA A 379 1.97 -2.59 -30.98
CA ALA A 379 1.89 -1.84 -32.23
C ALA A 379 2.63 -2.55 -33.37
N ALA A 380 3.87 -2.95 -33.12
CA ALA A 380 4.69 -3.64 -34.11
C ALA A 380 4.11 -5.02 -34.46
N SER A 381 3.54 -5.75 -33.50
CA SER A 381 2.93 -7.06 -33.75
C SER A 381 1.61 -6.94 -34.54
N LEU A 382 0.81 -5.89 -34.29
CA LEU A 382 -0.35 -5.54 -35.11
C LEU A 382 0.05 -5.13 -36.53
N ASN A 383 1.15 -4.39 -36.66
CA ASN A 383 1.69 -4.04 -37.97
C ASN A 383 2.10 -5.29 -38.76
N LEU A 384 2.75 -6.26 -38.11
CA LEU A 384 3.07 -7.55 -38.71
C LEU A 384 1.82 -8.37 -39.07
N LEU A 385 0.79 -8.33 -38.23
CA LEU A 385 -0.49 -8.99 -38.51
C LEU A 385 -1.20 -8.36 -39.73
N PHE A 386 -1.19 -7.03 -39.87
CA PHE A 386 -1.76 -6.37 -41.04
C PHE A 386 -0.94 -6.63 -42.30
N LEU A 387 0.40 -6.66 -42.18
CA LEU A 387 1.26 -7.05 -43.28
C LEU A 387 0.97 -8.47 -43.75
N ALA A 388 0.69 -9.39 -42.81
CA ALA A 388 0.34 -10.78 -43.09
C ALA A 388 -1.05 -10.92 -43.76
N LEU A 389 -2.07 -10.23 -43.25
CA LEU A 389 -3.44 -10.35 -43.73
C LEU A 389 -3.73 -9.55 -45.02
N LEU A 390 -2.99 -8.47 -45.26
CA LEU A 390 -3.24 -7.51 -46.35
C LEU A 390 -1.94 -7.16 -47.12
N PRO A 391 -1.32 -8.15 -47.81
CA PRO A 391 -0.12 -7.91 -48.60
C PRO A 391 -0.35 -6.85 -49.68
N GLY A 392 0.61 -5.92 -49.85
CA GLY A 392 0.56 -4.83 -50.86
C GLY A 392 0.02 -3.48 -50.37
N ARG A 393 -0.50 -3.38 -49.13
CA ARG A 393 -0.95 -2.10 -48.51
C ARG A 393 -0.16 -1.71 -47.26
N ALA A 394 1.11 -2.11 -47.19
CA ALA A 394 1.96 -1.96 -46.00
C ALA A 394 2.01 -0.53 -45.43
N GLY A 395 2.00 0.50 -46.28
CA GLY A 395 2.02 1.90 -45.84
C GLY A 395 0.71 2.44 -45.26
N ALA A 396 -0.45 1.85 -45.60
CA ALA A 396 -1.75 2.34 -45.14
C ALA A 396 -2.08 1.89 -43.70
N TRP A 397 -1.57 0.71 -43.31
CA TRP A 397 -1.91 0.08 -42.04
C TRP A 397 -0.89 0.32 -40.92
N THR A 398 0.30 0.83 -41.23
CA THR A 398 1.29 1.29 -40.24
C THR A 398 0.73 2.38 -39.34
N GLY A 399 -0.03 3.33 -39.91
CA GLY A 399 -0.73 4.36 -39.15
C GLY A 399 -1.77 3.81 -38.18
N LEU A 400 -2.56 2.81 -38.62
CA LEU A 400 -3.55 2.15 -37.77
C LEU A 400 -2.88 1.32 -36.65
N ALA A 401 -1.81 0.58 -36.97
CA ALA A 401 -1.07 -0.19 -35.99
C ALA A 401 -0.41 0.70 -34.92
N ALA A 402 0.18 1.83 -35.33
CA ALA A 402 0.72 2.84 -34.42
C ALA A 402 -0.39 3.47 -33.56
N PHE A 403 -1.53 3.82 -34.16
CA PHE A 403 -2.69 4.36 -33.44
C PHE A 403 -3.21 3.37 -32.40
N LEU A 404 -3.42 2.10 -32.77
CA LEU A 404 -3.85 1.04 -31.84
C LEU A 404 -2.81 0.79 -30.75
N GLY A 405 -1.51 0.90 -31.07
CA GLY A 405 -0.43 0.89 -30.09
C GLY A 405 -0.53 2.02 -29.06
N VAL A 406 -0.78 3.25 -29.52
CA VAL A 406 -1.00 4.41 -28.65
C VAL A 406 -2.27 4.24 -27.81
N VAL A 407 -3.36 3.74 -28.39
CA VAL A 407 -4.58 3.41 -27.64
C VAL A 407 -4.30 2.35 -26.58
N ALA A 408 -3.56 1.29 -26.90
CA ALA A 408 -3.13 0.27 -25.95
C ALA A 408 -2.25 0.86 -24.84
N TYR A 409 -1.35 1.79 -25.16
CA TYR A 409 -0.57 2.54 -24.17
C TYR A 409 -1.47 3.39 -23.26
N LEU A 410 -2.41 4.15 -23.83
CA LEU A 410 -3.29 5.05 -23.07
C LEU A 410 -4.25 4.26 -22.17
N LEU A 411 -4.84 3.18 -22.66
CA LEU A 411 -5.68 2.27 -21.89
C LEU A 411 -4.86 1.55 -20.81
N GLY A 412 -3.68 1.03 -21.15
CA GLY A 412 -2.78 0.41 -20.19
C GLY A 412 -2.31 1.37 -19.10
N ARG A 413 -1.98 2.61 -19.47
CA ARG A 413 -1.55 3.68 -18.56
C ARG A 413 -2.68 4.12 -17.64
N THR A 414 -3.86 4.39 -18.18
CA THR A 414 -5.03 4.82 -17.38
C THR A 414 -5.50 3.70 -16.47
N TRP A 415 -5.56 2.45 -16.96
CA TRP A 415 -5.87 1.28 -16.15
C TRP A 415 -4.85 1.06 -15.02
N LEU A 416 -3.55 1.24 -15.30
CA LEU A 416 -2.50 1.14 -14.29
C LEU A 416 -2.59 2.29 -13.26
N LEU A 417 -2.78 3.53 -13.71
CA LEU A 417 -2.86 4.71 -12.85
C LEU A 417 -4.15 4.77 -12.02
N ALA A 418 -5.30 4.42 -12.61
CA ALA A 418 -6.59 4.36 -11.92
C ALA A 418 -6.60 3.25 -10.85
N ARG A 419 -5.87 2.16 -11.08
CA ARG A 419 -5.65 1.14 -10.04
C ARG A 419 -4.64 1.56 -8.98
N MET A 420 -3.79 2.56 -9.19
CA MET A 420 -2.79 3.02 -8.19
C MET A 420 -3.18 4.32 -7.46
N ARG A 421 -4.38 4.85 -7.69
CA ARG A 421 -4.95 5.94 -6.91
C ARG A 421 -5.87 5.33 -5.85
N GLY A 422 -5.33 5.02 -4.68
CA GLY A 422 -6.15 4.80 -3.49
C GLY A 422 -6.93 6.09 -3.12
N PRO A 423 -8.04 5.98 -2.38
CA PRO A 423 -8.73 7.14 -1.82
C PRO A 423 -7.80 7.78 -0.80
N ARG A 424 -7.08 8.82 -1.20
CA ARG A 424 -6.23 9.56 -0.27
C ARG A 424 -7.12 10.54 0.48
N LEU A 425 -7.07 10.53 1.81
CA LEU A 425 -7.26 11.74 2.63
C LEU A 425 -6.11 12.73 2.30
N ASN A 426 -6.05 13.19 1.05
CA ASN A 426 -4.97 14.03 0.53
C ASN A 426 -5.22 15.52 0.82
N ASP A 427 -6.39 15.83 1.37
CA ASP A 427 -6.71 17.16 1.84
C ASP A 427 -6.24 17.27 3.30
N THR A 428 -5.17 18.05 3.49
CA THR A 428 -4.54 18.29 4.79
C THR A 428 -5.56 18.74 5.84
N GLY A 429 -6.61 19.47 5.42
CA GLY A 429 -7.71 19.89 6.30
C GLY A 429 -8.52 18.70 6.85
N ARG A 430 -8.92 17.76 5.97
CA ARG A 430 -9.70 16.58 6.40
C ARG A 430 -8.90 15.65 7.31
N LEU A 431 -7.59 15.52 7.09
CA LEU A 431 -6.72 14.75 7.96
C LEU A 431 -6.60 15.40 9.34
N PHE A 432 -6.47 16.74 9.39
CA PHE A 432 -6.42 17.49 10.63
C PHE A 432 -7.72 17.35 11.44
N ASP A 433 -8.88 17.50 10.78
CA ASP A 433 -10.20 17.30 11.40
C ASP A 433 -10.40 15.88 11.93
N ALA A 434 -9.88 14.86 11.21
CA ALA A 434 -9.92 13.48 11.66
C ALA A 434 -9.05 13.25 12.91
N ILE A 435 -7.82 13.81 12.94
CA ILE A 435 -6.93 13.72 14.11
C ILE A 435 -7.59 14.37 15.33
N TYR A 436 -8.15 15.58 15.19
CA TYR A 436 -8.76 16.30 16.31
C TYR A 436 -10.03 15.59 16.83
N ARG A 437 -10.89 15.09 15.93
CA ARG A 437 -12.08 14.30 16.34
C ARG A 437 -11.67 13.03 17.08
N SER A 438 -10.66 12.31 16.59
CA SER A 438 -10.16 11.10 17.27
C SER A 438 -9.51 11.41 18.62
N ALA A 439 -8.80 12.54 18.75
CA ALA A 439 -8.22 12.97 20.03
C ALA A 439 -9.31 13.22 21.08
N ARG A 440 -10.35 13.99 20.70
CA ARG A 440 -11.46 14.34 21.60
C ARG A 440 -12.29 13.11 22.00
N ALA A 441 -12.56 12.21 21.06
CA ALA A 441 -13.26 10.95 21.37
C ALA A 441 -12.47 10.06 22.32
N ALA A 442 -11.14 10.01 22.18
CA ALA A 442 -10.28 9.21 23.05
C ALA A 442 -10.14 9.76 24.47
N GLU A 443 -10.38 11.07 24.68
CA GLU A 443 -10.47 11.65 26.03
C GLU A 443 -11.67 11.10 26.80
N HIS A 444 -12.84 11.06 26.14
CA HIS A 444 -14.09 10.61 26.76
C HIS A 444 -14.12 9.09 26.93
N GLN A 445 -13.54 8.34 25.98
CA GLN A 445 -13.50 6.88 26.00
C GLN A 445 -12.09 6.36 25.65
N PRO A 446 -11.19 6.27 26.64
CA PRO A 446 -9.81 5.80 26.41
C PRO A 446 -9.72 4.39 25.81
N GLN A 447 -10.71 3.54 26.12
CA GLN A 447 -10.79 2.16 25.62
C GLN A 447 -11.07 2.07 24.11
N ALA A 448 -11.64 3.12 23.50
CA ALA A 448 -11.94 3.16 22.08
C ALA A 448 -10.74 3.56 21.19
N MET A 449 -9.62 3.96 21.80
CA MET A 449 -8.41 4.43 21.09
C MET A 449 -7.92 3.48 19.98
N PRO A 450 -7.86 2.14 20.17
CA PRO A 450 -7.42 1.24 19.11
C PRO A 450 -8.32 1.30 17.88
N GLY A 451 -9.64 1.43 18.08
CA GLY A 451 -10.62 1.57 17.00
C GLY A 451 -10.45 2.89 16.25
N LEU A 452 -10.34 4.00 16.98
CA LEU A 452 -10.19 5.35 16.42
C LEU A 452 -8.90 5.50 15.61
N LEU A 453 -7.77 4.98 16.13
CA LEU A 453 -6.50 4.99 15.40
C LEU A 453 -6.57 4.07 14.17
N ALA A 454 -7.19 2.89 14.29
CA ALA A 454 -7.36 2.00 13.15
C ALA A 454 -8.19 2.64 12.04
N GLU A 455 -9.28 3.34 12.38
CA GLU A 455 -10.13 4.03 11.42
C GLU A 455 -9.40 5.19 10.72
N LEU A 456 -8.65 5.99 11.48
CA LEU A 456 -7.84 7.08 10.93
C LEU A 456 -6.76 6.54 9.98
N LEU A 457 -6.05 5.49 10.39
CA LEU A 457 -5.06 4.81 9.54
C LEU A 457 -5.70 4.15 8.31
N ARG A 458 -6.93 3.63 8.43
CA ARG A 458 -7.68 3.12 7.28
C ARG A 458 -7.99 4.22 6.27
N GLY A 459 -8.40 5.41 6.74
CA GLY A 459 -8.66 6.54 5.86
C GLY A 459 -7.42 7.03 5.11
N VAL A 460 -6.23 6.92 5.73
CA VAL A 460 -4.96 7.40 5.14
C VAL A 460 -4.33 6.36 4.20
N PHE A 461 -4.32 5.09 4.61
CA PHE A 461 -3.58 4.04 3.91
C PHE A 461 -4.45 3.05 3.14
N ASP A 462 -5.77 3.05 3.34
CA ASP A 462 -6.76 2.13 2.76
C ASP A 462 -6.26 0.67 2.77
N PRO A 463 -5.85 0.10 3.92
CA PRO A 463 -5.21 -1.21 3.98
C PRO A 463 -6.20 -2.34 3.67
N LEU A 464 -5.68 -3.49 3.20
CA LEU A 464 -6.50 -4.69 2.98
C LEU A 464 -7.02 -5.27 4.30
N GLN A 465 -6.20 -5.24 5.34
CA GLN A 465 -6.56 -5.67 6.69
C GLN A 465 -5.98 -4.70 7.73
N SER A 466 -6.72 -4.46 8.80
CA SER A 466 -6.22 -3.76 10.00
C SER A 466 -6.55 -4.61 11.22
N LEU A 467 -5.56 -4.96 12.02
CA LEU A 467 -5.71 -5.80 13.21
C LEU A 467 -5.15 -5.06 14.41
N ALA A 468 -5.95 -4.91 15.47
CA ALA A 468 -5.44 -4.48 16.76
C ALA A 468 -4.78 -5.68 17.46
N ARG A 469 -3.55 -5.51 17.92
CA ARG A 469 -2.81 -6.49 18.71
C ARG A 469 -2.50 -5.91 20.09
N GLY A 470 -2.47 -6.77 21.10
CA GLY A 470 -2.11 -6.41 22.47
C GLY A 470 -0.66 -5.97 22.63
N PRO A 471 -0.21 -5.72 23.88
CA PRO A 471 1.15 -5.31 24.18
C PRO A 471 2.14 -6.39 23.78
N GLN A 472 3.30 -5.96 23.26
CA GLN A 472 4.33 -6.87 22.74
C GLN A 472 5.72 -6.34 23.14
N PRO A 473 6.35 -6.90 24.19
CA PRO A 473 7.53 -6.32 24.85
C PRO A 473 8.78 -6.26 23.96
N ASP A 474 8.92 -7.15 22.97
CA ASP A 474 10.10 -7.19 22.09
C ASP A 474 10.07 -6.15 20.94
N ARG A 475 9.00 -5.36 20.79
CA ARG A 475 8.88 -4.38 19.70
C ARG A 475 9.26 -2.97 20.16
N PRO A 476 10.20 -2.28 19.47
CA PRO A 476 10.54 -0.90 19.83
C PRO A 476 9.34 0.02 19.61
N PRO A 477 9.11 1.06 20.43
CA PRO A 477 7.91 1.90 20.44
C PRO A 477 7.85 2.93 19.28
N ARG A 478 8.04 2.45 18.05
CA ARG A 478 8.04 3.24 16.81
C ARG A 478 7.34 2.47 15.71
N CYS A 479 6.88 3.16 14.66
CA CYS A 479 6.31 2.49 13.50
C CYS A 479 7.34 1.58 12.82
N LEU A 480 6.94 0.33 12.53
CA LEU A 480 7.81 -0.68 11.93
C LEU A 480 7.20 -1.26 10.67
N LEU A 481 8.02 -1.40 9.64
CA LEU A 481 7.65 -2.18 8.46
C LEU A 481 7.80 -3.67 8.77
N LEU A 482 6.74 -4.43 8.55
CA LEU A 482 6.70 -5.87 8.69
C LEU A 482 6.86 -6.52 7.31
N GLU A 483 7.42 -7.73 7.27
CA GLU A 483 7.41 -8.59 6.07
C GLU A 483 7.87 -7.88 4.78
N HIS A 484 8.95 -7.09 4.86
CA HIS A 484 9.48 -6.30 3.73
C HIS A 484 8.50 -5.26 3.16
N GLY A 485 7.63 -4.69 4.02
CA GLY A 485 6.64 -3.68 3.64
C GLY A 485 5.25 -4.26 3.38
N ALA A 486 5.03 -5.57 3.45
CA ALA A 486 3.68 -6.13 3.35
C ALA A 486 2.79 -5.74 4.54
N GLY A 487 3.38 -5.37 5.67
CA GLY A 487 2.65 -4.79 6.80
C GLY A 487 3.33 -3.57 7.41
N LEU A 488 2.55 -2.80 8.16
CA LEU A 488 2.99 -1.65 8.95
C LEU A 488 2.41 -1.80 10.36
N ALA A 489 3.29 -1.89 11.36
CA ALA A 489 2.91 -1.88 12.76
C ALA A 489 3.01 -0.45 13.29
N VAL A 490 1.91 0.09 13.81
CA VAL A 490 1.80 1.42 14.41
C VAL A 490 1.47 1.26 15.89
N PRO A 491 2.33 1.74 16.82
CA PRO A 491 2.04 1.62 18.24
C PRO A 491 0.91 2.57 18.65
N LEU A 492 0.15 2.20 19.67
CA LEU A 492 -0.83 3.12 20.29
C LEU A 492 -0.08 4.30 20.95
N PRO A 493 -0.61 5.53 20.87
CA PRO A 493 0.02 6.69 21.49
C PRO A 493 0.01 6.58 23.02
N THR A 494 1.16 6.81 23.64
CA THR A 494 1.34 6.88 25.10
C THR A 494 1.64 8.33 25.51
N PRO A 495 0.73 9.02 26.23
CA PRO A 495 0.88 10.44 26.55
C PRO A 495 2.08 10.76 27.45
N GLU A 496 2.47 9.83 28.32
CA GLU A 496 3.45 10.06 29.40
C GLU A 496 4.81 9.39 29.14
N GLY A 497 5.05 8.87 27.93
CA GLY A 497 6.29 8.19 27.60
C GLY A 497 6.46 6.87 28.36
N GLY A 498 5.92 5.80 27.79
CA GLY A 498 5.99 4.44 28.35
C GLY A 498 5.76 3.40 27.27
N GLU A 499 5.78 2.12 27.66
CA GLU A 499 5.49 1.02 26.73
C GLU A 499 4.10 1.15 26.13
N PRO A 500 3.95 1.02 24.80
CA PRO A 500 2.65 1.15 24.16
C PRO A 500 1.74 0.00 24.62
N PRO A 501 0.48 0.29 25.00
CA PRO A 501 -0.47 -0.72 25.48
C PRO A 501 -0.88 -1.71 24.37
N GLY A 502 -0.51 -1.45 23.12
CA GLY A 502 -0.80 -2.30 21.98
C GLY A 502 -0.36 -1.68 20.66
N TRP A 503 -0.69 -2.39 19.58
CA TRP A 503 -0.25 -2.10 18.22
C TRP A 503 -1.41 -2.23 17.24
N ILE A 504 -1.46 -1.34 16.26
CA ILE A 504 -2.29 -1.49 15.07
C ILE A 504 -1.41 -2.03 13.95
N GLU A 505 -1.70 -3.24 13.50
CA GLU A 505 -1.06 -3.85 12.35
C GLU A 505 -1.90 -3.66 11.10
N LEU A 506 -1.40 -2.86 10.17
CA LEU A 506 -1.98 -2.69 8.84
C LEU A 506 -1.30 -3.68 7.90
N ARG A 507 -2.08 -4.42 7.11
CA ARG A 507 -1.54 -5.28 6.05
C ARG A 507 -1.98 -4.75 4.70
N LEU A 508 -1.00 -4.60 3.82
CA LEU A 508 -1.12 -4.20 2.42
C LEU A 508 -1.89 -2.90 2.18
N ALA A 509 -1.17 -1.81 1.87
CA ALA A 509 -1.78 -0.52 1.55
C ALA A 509 -2.63 -0.56 0.26
N GLU A 510 -3.59 0.36 0.16
CA GLU A 510 -4.50 0.54 -1.00
C GLU A 510 -5.21 -0.77 -1.41
N ARG A 511 -5.76 -1.51 -0.45
CA ARG A 511 -6.49 -2.77 -0.59
C ARG A 511 -5.67 -3.83 -1.33
N GLY A 512 -4.40 -4.00 -0.96
CA GLY A 512 -3.54 -5.02 -1.58
C GLY A 512 -2.73 -4.53 -2.77
N ARG A 513 -2.87 -3.27 -3.19
CA ARG A 513 -2.25 -2.77 -4.43
C ARG A 513 -0.85 -2.22 -4.23
N ARG A 514 -0.48 -1.86 -2.99
CA ARG A 514 0.81 -1.28 -2.65
C ARG A 514 1.37 -1.91 -1.36
N ILE A 515 2.69 -2.06 -1.29
CA ILE A 515 3.38 -2.36 -0.04
C ILE A 515 3.73 -1.07 0.69
N PHE A 516 3.70 -1.10 2.02
CA PHE A 516 4.16 0.00 2.85
C PHE A 516 5.65 0.25 2.66
N SER A 517 5.99 1.53 2.58
CA SER A 517 7.35 2.02 2.41
C SER A 517 7.83 2.75 3.66
N ARG A 518 9.13 3.07 3.71
CA ARG A 518 9.71 3.85 4.83
C ARG A 518 9.03 5.21 5.01
N GLU A 519 8.57 5.82 3.92
CA GLU A 519 7.81 7.07 3.99
C GLU A 519 6.42 6.86 4.62
N ASP A 520 5.75 5.75 4.33
CA ASP A 520 4.46 5.44 4.94
C ASP A 520 4.62 5.22 6.44
N ALA A 521 5.71 4.55 6.86
CA ALA A 521 6.06 4.42 8.27
C ALA A 521 6.34 5.78 8.93
N ARG A 522 7.03 6.71 8.24
CA ARG A 522 7.24 8.08 8.74
C ARG A 522 5.95 8.88 8.84
N LEU A 523 5.04 8.72 7.87
CA LEU A 523 3.73 9.38 7.89
C LEU A 523 2.87 8.84 9.04
N ALA A 524 2.82 7.52 9.21
CA ALA A 524 2.11 6.90 10.33
C ALA A 524 2.69 7.34 11.68
N GLU A 525 4.02 7.46 11.77
CA GLU A 525 4.69 7.99 12.96
C GLU A 525 4.32 9.46 13.21
N ALA A 526 4.27 10.29 12.17
CA ALA A 526 3.86 11.68 12.28
C ALA A 526 2.39 11.82 12.73
N ILE A 527 1.49 11.01 12.17
CA ILE A 527 0.07 10.95 12.56
C ILE A 527 -0.06 10.54 14.03
N ARG A 528 0.62 9.45 14.44
CA ARG A 528 0.63 8.96 15.81
C ARG A 528 1.16 10.02 16.78
N ALA A 529 2.27 10.67 16.44
CA ALA A 529 2.86 11.73 17.25
C ALA A 529 1.93 12.95 17.38
N GLN A 530 1.26 13.36 16.29
CA GLN A 530 0.30 14.46 16.36
C GLN A 530 -0.92 14.12 17.20
N LEU A 531 -1.48 12.92 17.05
CA LEU A 531 -2.59 12.45 17.88
C LEU A 531 -2.20 12.43 19.36
N GLY A 532 -1.01 11.90 19.69
CA GLY A 532 -0.48 11.93 21.06
C GLY A 532 -0.32 13.33 21.63
N ARG A 533 0.19 14.29 20.83
CA ARG A 533 0.32 15.69 21.21
C ARG A 533 -1.03 16.36 21.48
N ALA A 534 -2.03 16.12 20.62
CA ALA A 534 -3.37 16.67 20.79
C ALA A 534 -3.99 16.20 22.12
N ILE A 535 -3.90 14.90 22.41
CA ILE A 535 -4.40 14.32 23.67
C ILE A 535 -3.67 14.92 24.89
N ALA A 536 -2.35 15.08 24.81
CA ALA A 536 -1.57 15.66 25.91
C ALA A 536 -1.93 17.14 26.15
N HIS A 537 -2.15 17.91 25.09
CA HIS A 537 -2.56 19.30 25.16
C HIS A 537 -3.92 19.47 25.83
N ASP A 538 -4.93 18.72 25.39
CA ASP A 538 -6.29 18.82 25.97
C ASP A 538 -6.30 18.45 27.45
N ARG A 539 -5.55 17.40 27.84
CA ARG A 539 -5.36 17.03 29.26
C ARG A 539 -4.63 18.11 30.07
N ALA A 540 -3.71 18.85 29.47
CA ALA A 540 -3.01 19.94 30.15
C ALA A 540 -3.94 21.14 30.36
N VAL A 541 -4.74 21.49 29.34
CA VAL A 541 -5.73 22.57 29.43
C VAL A 541 -6.78 22.26 30.49
N GLU A 542 -7.30 21.04 30.53
CA GLU A 542 -8.33 20.69 31.51
C GLU A 542 -7.78 20.62 32.94
N ARG A 543 -6.53 20.16 33.12
CA ARG A 543 -5.83 20.27 34.41
C ARG A 543 -5.68 21.72 34.85
N GLY A 544 -5.18 22.60 33.97
CA GLY A 544 -5.05 24.03 34.27
C GLY A 544 -6.40 24.69 34.61
N ARG A 545 -7.49 24.32 33.90
CA ARG A 545 -8.84 24.79 34.23
C ARG A 545 -9.35 24.29 35.57
N ARG A 546 -8.99 23.08 35.99
CA ARG A 546 -9.35 22.53 37.31
C ARG A 546 -8.56 23.22 38.42
N GLU A 547 -7.25 23.37 38.23
CA GLU A 547 -6.36 24.09 39.15
C GLU A 547 -6.81 25.54 39.35
N GLU A 548 -7.17 26.24 38.27
CA GLU A 548 -7.66 27.62 38.35
C GLU A 548 -9.01 27.72 39.06
N ARG A 549 -9.95 26.79 38.80
CA ARG A 549 -11.22 26.71 39.54
C ARG A 549 -10.99 26.50 41.03
N GLN A 550 -10.04 25.63 41.39
CA GLN A 550 -9.69 25.35 42.78
C GLN A 550 -9.02 26.56 43.45
N ARG A 551 -8.14 27.26 42.75
CA ARG A 551 -7.51 28.50 43.21
C ARG A 551 -8.56 29.58 43.49
N ILE A 552 -9.46 29.83 42.54
CA ILE A 552 -10.55 30.82 42.71
C ILE A 552 -11.43 30.46 43.91
N ALA A 553 -11.77 29.18 44.08
CA ALA A 553 -12.57 28.73 45.22
C ALA A 553 -11.88 28.99 46.56
N GLN A 554 -10.55 28.81 46.63
CA GLN A 554 -9.74 29.07 47.80
C GLN A 554 -9.63 30.57 48.10
N ASP A 555 -9.27 31.40 47.10
CA ASP A 555 -9.18 32.86 47.24
C ASP A 555 -10.53 33.44 47.70
N LEU A 556 -11.63 32.94 47.14
CA LEU A 556 -12.99 33.31 47.54
C LEU A 556 -13.28 32.95 49.01
N HIS A 557 -12.81 31.79 49.47
CA HIS A 557 -12.98 31.35 50.85
C HIS A 557 -12.20 32.21 51.84
N ASP A 558 -10.95 32.51 51.53
CA ASP A 558 -10.04 33.20 52.44
C ASP A 558 -10.34 34.69 52.50
N ASP A 559 -10.45 35.37 51.36
CA ASP A 559 -10.59 36.84 51.33
C ASP A 559 -12.01 37.31 51.65
N ILE A 560 -13.02 36.75 50.98
CA ILE A 560 -14.42 37.18 51.19
C ILE A 560 -14.94 36.60 52.51
N GLY A 561 -14.53 35.37 52.86
CA GLY A 561 -14.90 34.76 54.13
C GLY A 561 -14.39 35.56 55.33
N ALA A 562 -13.13 36.00 55.30
CA ALA A 562 -12.57 36.83 56.37
C ALA A 562 -13.26 38.19 56.49
N ARG A 563 -13.55 38.88 55.37
CA ARG A 563 -14.25 40.18 55.40
C ARG A 563 -15.67 40.08 55.95
N LEU A 564 -16.42 39.06 55.53
CA LEU A 564 -17.76 38.81 56.06
C LEU A 564 -17.72 38.49 57.55
N LEU A 565 -16.71 37.74 58.01
CA LEU A 565 -16.53 37.46 59.44
C LEU A 565 -16.27 38.74 60.24
N THR A 566 -15.43 39.66 59.73
CA THR A 566 -15.19 40.96 60.36
C THR A 566 -16.47 41.82 60.41
N LEU A 567 -17.25 41.84 59.32
CA LEU A 567 -18.53 42.56 59.27
C LEU A 567 -19.55 41.98 60.26
N MET A 568 -19.53 40.66 60.50
CA MET A 568 -20.38 39.99 61.48
C MET A 568 -20.08 40.49 62.90
N TYR A 569 -18.81 40.59 63.29
CA TYR A 569 -18.41 41.09 64.61
C TYR A 569 -18.72 42.58 64.83
N GLY A 570 -18.89 43.35 63.75
CA GLY A 570 -19.28 44.77 63.80
C GLY A 570 -20.80 45.02 63.65
N ALA A 571 -21.62 43.96 63.56
CA ALA A 571 -23.05 44.10 63.32
C ALA A 571 -23.79 44.56 64.59
N GLY A 572 -24.35 45.77 64.57
CA GLY A 572 -25.08 46.36 65.70
C GLY A 572 -26.53 45.89 65.89
N SER A 573 -26.99 44.87 65.16
CA SER A 573 -28.30 44.24 65.40
C SER A 573 -28.27 42.74 65.09
N PRO A 574 -29.03 41.92 65.85
CA PRO A 574 -29.06 40.47 65.65
C PRO A 574 -29.54 40.08 64.23
N GLU A 575 -30.45 40.86 63.62
CA GLU A 575 -30.91 40.56 62.26
C GLU A 575 -29.80 40.73 61.19
N ARG A 576 -28.88 41.68 61.38
CA ARG A 576 -27.74 41.87 60.46
C ARG A 576 -26.68 40.80 60.67
N GLU A 577 -26.46 40.40 61.92
CA GLU A 577 -25.55 39.29 62.24
C GLU A 577 -26.01 37.99 61.57
N ASP A 578 -27.31 37.68 61.66
CA ASP A 578 -27.90 36.51 61.02
C ASP A 578 -27.78 36.58 59.49
N TYR A 579 -28.03 37.74 58.88
CA TYR A 579 -27.86 37.93 57.43
C TYR A 579 -26.41 37.72 56.95
N ILE A 580 -25.42 38.18 57.73
CA ILE A 580 -23.98 38.03 57.41
C ILE A 580 -23.51 36.59 57.69
N ARG A 581 -24.05 35.94 58.72
CA ARG A 581 -23.81 34.52 59.00
C ARG A 581 -24.35 33.65 57.86
N ASP A 582 -25.54 33.96 57.36
CA ASP A 582 -26.12 33.33 56.19
C ASP A 582 -25.25 33.57 54.94
N THR A 583 -25.02 34.84 54.62
CA THR A 583 -23.81 35.39 53.97
C THR A 583 -22.65 34.42 53.70
N LEU A 584 -21.95 34.19 54.81
CA LEU A 584 -20.72 33.40 54.91
C LEU A 584 -20.97 31.91 54.66
N GLN A 585 -22.15 31.40 55.01
CA GLN A 585 -22.54 30.03 54.73
C GLN A 585 -22.89 29.81 53.25
N ASP A 586 -23.48 30.79 52.54
CA ASP A 586 -23.65 30.75 51.07
C ASP A 586 -22.27 30.65 50.42
N LEU A 587 -21.35 31.54 50.81
CA LEU A 587 -20.00 31.58 50.28
C LEU A 587 -19.26 30.25 50.45
N LYS A 588 -19.29 29.65 51.65
CA LYS A 588 -18.66 28.34 51.92
C LYS A 588 -19.26 27.22 51.07
N THR A 589 -20.56 27.24 50.86
CA THR A 589 -21.26 26.19 50.10
C THR A 589 -20.98 26.34 48.60
N LEU A 590 -21.00 27.57 48.09
CA LEU A 590 -20.68 27.88 46.69
C LEU A 590 -19.20 27.62 46.37
N SER A 591 -18.27 28.01 47.24
CA SER A 591 -16.82 27.74 47.11
C SER A 591 -16.53 26.23 47.05
N ARG A 592 -17.17 25.42 47.91
CA ARG A 592 -17.07 23.95 47.84
C ARG A 592 -17.62 23.39 46.54
N GLY A 593 -18.74 23.91 46.05
CA GLY A 593 -19.32 23.50 44.76
C GLY A 593 -18.45 23.88 43.56
N LEU A 594 -17.69 24.99 43.64
CA LEU A 594 -16.71 25.38 42.62
C LEU A 594 -15.45 24.49 42.63
N ALA A 595 -15.01 24.05 43.81
CA ALA A 595 -13.82 23.22 43.98
C ALA A 595 -14.06 21.73 43.65
N ALA A 596 -15.19 21.16 44.10
CA ALA A 596 -15.50 19.74 43.93
C ALA A 596 -16.40 19.43 42.72
N GLY A 597 -17.03 20.45 42.13
CA GLY A 597 -18.05 20.30 41.09
C GLY A 597 -19.45 20.04 41.65
N PRO A 598 -20.50 20.11 40.81
CA PRO A 598 -21.87 19.78 41.20
C PRO A 598 -21.98 18.31 41.61
N PRO A 599 -22.55 17.96 42.78
CA PRO A 599 -22.73 16.56 43.19
C PRO A 599 -23.96 15.93 42.51
N ARG A 600 -23.99 14.60 42.43
CA ARG A 600 -25.24 13.89 42.12
C ARG A 600 -26.21 13.95 43.30
N LEU A 601 -27.51 13.83 43.04
CA LEU A 601 -28.53 13.82 44.10
C LEU A 601 -28.27 12.73 45.14
N GLY A 602 -27.87 11.54 44.72
CA GLY A 602 -27.53 10.44 45.63
C GLY A 602 -26.36 10.76 46.56
N GLU A 603 -25.32 11.40 46.04
CA GLU A 603 -24.15 11.84 46.81
C GLU A 603 -24.53 12.94 47.80
N ALA A 604 -25.25 13.96 47.34
CA ALA A 604 -25.74 15.05 48.19
C ALA A 604 -26.69 14.55 49.30
N ALA A 605 -27.56 13.58 48.99
CA ALA A 605 -28.47 12.98 49.94
C ALA A 605 -27.74 12.19 51.04
N ALA A 606 -26.62 11.54 50.71
CA ALA A 606 -25.79 10.86 51.70
C ALA A 606 -25.16 11.87 52.69
N ASP A 607 -24.63 12.98 52.17
CA ASP A 607 -24.08 14.06 53.00
C ASP A 607 -25.15 14.70 53.90
N TRP A 608 -26.34 14.96 53.35
CA TRP A 608 -27.46 15.51 54.13
C TRP A 608 -27.94 14.56 55.22
N LYS A 609 -27.99 13.26 54.94
CA LYS A 609 -28.34 12.25 55.94
C LYS A 609 -27.34 12.27 57.10
N ALA A 610 -26.04 12.29 56.80
CA ALA A 610 -25.00 12.33 57.82
C ALA A 610 -25.08 13.60 58.69
N ASP A 611 -25.28 14.78 58.08
CA ASP A 611 -25.46 16.05 58.82
C ASP A 611 -26.73 16.03 59.68
N ALA A 612 -27.85 15.53 59.14
CA ALA A 612 -29.11 15.39 59.86
C ALA A 612 -29.01 14.45 61.06
N GLU A 613 -28.41 13.27 60.84
CA GLU A 613 -28.20 12.25 61.86
C GLU A 613 -27.35 12.79 63.00
N HIS A 614 -26.22 13.44 62.68
CA HIS A 614 -25.34 14.03 63.69
C HIS A 614 -26.05 15.08 64.56
N ARG A 615 -26.79 16.01 63.94
CA ARG A 615 -27.50 17.08 64.66
C ARG A 615 -28.62 16.56 65.55
N LEU A 616 -29.41 15.61 65.06
CA LEU A 616 -30.51 15.03 65.82
C LEU A 616 -30.01 14.16 66.95
N GLN A 617 -28.92 13.40 66.75
CA GLN A 617 -28.28 12.63 67.81
C GLN A 617 -27.81 13.52 68.97
N LEU A 618 -27.15 14.65 68.68
CA LEU A 618 -26.71 15.60 69.71
C LEU A 618 -27.88 16.21 70.50
N ALA A 619 -29.05 16.33 69.87
CA ALA A 619 -30.27 16.83 70.51
C ALA A 619 -31.13 15.71 71.15
N GLY A 620 -30.76 14.43 70.99
CA GLY A 620 -31.50 13.28 71.53
C GLY A 620 -32.74 12.87 70.72
N LEU A 621 -32.86 13.27 69.45
CA LEU A 621 -33.96 12.92 68.55
C LEU A 621 -33.60 11.75 67.63
N ARG A 622 -34.61 10.98 67.20
CA ARG A 622 -34.44 9.88 66.22
C ARG A 622 -34.68 10.36 64.79
N LEU A 623 -33.80 9.97 63.86
CA LEU A 623 -33.96 10.23 62.43
C LEU A 623 -34.49 8.99 61.69
N HIS A 624 -35.55 9.18 60.92
CA HIS A 624 -36.02 8.24 59.90
C HIS A 624 -35.74 8.84 58.51
N TRP A 625 -34.85 8.20 57.75
CA TRP A 625 -34.44 8.69 56.43
C TRP A 625 -34.86 7.74 55.32
N GLN A 626 -35.46 8.27 54.26
CA GLN A 626 -35.83 7.52 53.05
C GLN A 626 -35.40 8.28 51.79
N LEU A 627 -34.75 7.58 50.86
CA LEU A 627 -34.42 8.08 49.53
C LEU A 627 -34.99 7.11 48.48
N GLN A 628 -35.88 7.61 47.65
CA GLN A 628 -36.43 6.92 46.48
C GLN A 628 -36.01 7.70 45.23
N ALA A 629 -34.92 7.31 44.59
CA ALA A 629 -34.41 8.00 43.41
C ALA A 629 -34.64 7.13 42.16
N GLY A 630 -35.73 7.38 41.43
CA GLY A 630 -35.93 6.82 40.08
C GLY A 630 -35.05 7.50 39.03
N HIS A 631 -34.51 8.67 39.36
CA HIS A 631 -33.57 9.47 38.57
C HIS A 631 -32.52 10.07 39.52
N ASP A 632 -31.24 10.14 39.09
CA ASP A 632 -30.12 10.66 39.89
C ASP A 632 -29.44 11.84 39.18
N PRO A 633 -30.06 13.04 39.24
CA PRO A 633 -29.58 14.21 38.50
C PRO A 633 -28.29 14.81 39.10
N TRP A 634 -27.50 15.45 38.24
CA TRP A 634 -26.44 16.36 38.67
C TRP A 634 -27.08 17.66 39.20
N LEU A 635 -26.94 17.93 40.49
CA LEU A 635 -27.51 19.13 41.10
C LEU A 635 -26.69 20.36 40.73
N SER A 636 -27.34 21.42 40.26
CA SER A 636 -26.68 22.71 40.14
C SER A 636 -26.15 23.15 41.52
N VAL A 637 -25.05 23.91 41.53
CA VAL A 637 -24.45 24.42 42.78
C VAL A 637 -25.46 25.24 43.58
N ALA A 638 -26.35 25.96 42.89
CA ALA A 638 -27.45 26.71 43.49
C ALA A 638 -28.49 25.78 44.16
N ALA A 639 -28.89 24.70 43.48
CA ALA A 639 -29.85 23.73 44.01
C ALA A 639 -29.29 22.94 45.20
N TRP A 640 -28.06 22.45 45.08
CA TRP A 640 -27.37 21.78 46.19
C TRP A 640 -27.26 22.67 47.42
N SER A 641 -26.84 23.93 47.23
CA SER A 641 -26.73 24.91 48.32
C SER A 641 -28.08 25.23 48.97
N ALA A 642 -29.11 25.49 48.17
CA ALA A 642 -30.44 25.81 48.65
C ALA A 642 -31.08 24.64 49.42
N LEU A 643 -31.00 23.41 48.90
CA LEU A 643 -31.54 22.22 49.56
C LEU A 643 -30.83 21.90 50.88
N THR A 644 -29.49 21.99 50.90
CA THR A 644 -28.69 21.82 52.13
C THR A 644 -29.18 22.75 53.24
N ARG A 645 -29.49 24.00 52.90
CA ARG A 645 -30.00 24.98 53.86
C ARG A 645 -31.41 24.73 54.29
N VAL A 646 -32.30 24.40 53.36
CA VAL A 646 -33.69 24.11 53.70
C VAL A 646 -33.75 22.96 54.70
N LEU A 647 -32.97 21.89 54.48
CA LEU A 647 -32.86 20.79 55.43
C LEU A 647 -32.32 21.22 56.79
N ARG A 648 -31.25 22.04 56.83
CA ARG A 648 -30.70 22.56 58.08
C ARG A 648 -31.66 23.42 58.87
N GLU A 649 -32.40 24.28 58.18
CA GLU A 649 -33.40 25.16 58.79
C GLU A 649 -34.57 24.34 59.37
N LEU A 650 -35.06 23.35 58.62
CA LEU A 650 -36.12 22.45 59.10
C LEU A 650 -35.66 21.65 60.34
N LEU A 651 -34.43 21.13 60.31
CA LEU A 651 -33.83 20.45 61.46
C LEU A 651 -33.66 21.37 62.67
N SER A 652 -33.18 22.59 62.46
CA SER A 652 -33.01 23.59 63.53
C SER A 652 -34.36 23.91 64.18
N ASN A 653 -35.41 24.10 63.38
CA ASN A 653 -36.76 24.35 63.87
C ASN A 653 -37.31 23.17 64.67
N ALA A 654 -37.08 21.93 64.24
CA ALA A 654 -37.49 20.74 64.99
C ALA A 654 -36.77 20.64 66.35
N ILE A 655 -35.46 20.92 66.38
CA ILE A 655 -34.64 20.85 67.59
C ILE A 655 -35.01 21.96 68.59
N ALA A 656 -35.14 23.20 68.11
CA ALA A 656 -35.31 24.37 68.98
C ALA A 656 -36.77 24.62 69.41
N HIS A 657 -37.75 24.24 68.58
CA HIS A 657 -39.13 24.68 68.75
C HIS A 657 -40.17 23.56 68.82
N ALA A 658 -39.93 22.40 68.20
CA ALA A 658 -40.98 21.38 68.08
C ALA A 658 -41.18 20.54 69.36
N GLN A 659 -40.19 20.41 70.25
CA GLN A 659 -40.22 19.40 71.34
C GLN A 659 -40.49 17.98 70.81
N ALA A 660 -40.03 17.69 69.59
CA ALA A 660 -40.20 16.39 68.94
C ALA A 660 -39.28 15.32 69.55
N ARG A 661 -39.64 14.06 69.36
CA ARG A 661 -38.81 12.89 69.67
C ARG A 661 -38.24 12.26 68.40
N SER A 662 -38.93 12.43 67.28
CA SER A 662 -38.61 11.78 66.02
C SER A 662 -38.82 12.73 64.84
N VAL A 663 -37.96 12.60 63.84
CA VAL A 663 -38.02 13.35 62.58
C VAL A 663 -37.97 12.36 61.42
N TRP A 664 -38.82 12.57 60.42
CA TRP A 664 -38.86 11.81 59.18
C TRP A 664 -38.46 12.70 58.01
N ILE A 665 -37.51 12.25 57.20
CA ILE A 665 -37.08 12.93 55.97
C ILE A 665 -37.16 11.93 54.82
N ALA A 666 -37.97 12.25 53.82
CA ALA A 666 -38.13 11.46 52.62
C ALA A 666 -37.82 12.31 51.38
N LEU A 667 -36.95 11.80 50.51
CA LEU A 667 -36.68 12.37 49.20
C LEU A 667 -37.15 11.41 48.11
N ASP A 668 -37.98 11.89 47.20
CA ASP A 668 -38.46 11.15 46.03
C ASP A 668 -38.12 11.90 44.75
N CYS A 669 -37.28 11.32 43.90
CA CYS A 669 -36.84 11.92 42.64
C CYS A 669 -37.39 11.11 41.45
N GLY A 670 -38.43 11.65 40.82
CA GLY A 670 -39.00 11.13 39.58
C GLY A 670 -38.52 11.92 38.35
N PRO A 671 -39.01 11.56 37.14
CA PRO A 671 -38.54 12.13 35.87
C PRO A 671 -38.93 13.61 35.62
N GLN A 672 -39.73 14.22 36.50
CA GLN A 672 -40.19 15.61 36.33
C GLN A 672 -39.89 16.52 37.52
N ALA A 673 -39.78 15.96 38.72
CA ALA A 673 -39.61 16.74 39.94
C ALA A 673 -38.96 15.93 41.06
N LEU A 674 -38.25 16.65 41.92
CA LEU A 674 -37.82 16.19 43.23
C LEU A 674 -38.85 16.62 44.28
N THR A 675 -39.33 15.67 45.07
CA THR A 675 -40.18 15.92 46.24
C THR A 675 -39.38 15.66 47.50
N LEU A 676 -39.35 16.62 48.42
CA LEU A 676 -38.73 16.48 49.73
C LEU A 676 -39.81 16.68 50.78
N GLN A 677 -40.02 15.66 51.62
CA GLN A 677 -40.97 15.69 52.72
C GLN A 677 -40.22 15.60 54.04
N PHE A 678 -40.49 16.54 54.94
CA PHE A 678 -39.96 16.61 56.29
C PHE A 678 -41.12 16.55 57.28
N GLU A 679 -41.04 15.69 58.28
CA GLU A 679 -42.05 15.56 59.33
C GLU A 679 -41.43 15.48 60.72
N ASP A 680 -42.11 16.03 61.71
CA ASP A 680 -41.81 15.81 63.14
C ASP A 680 -43.04 15.32 63.91
N ASP A 681 -42.84 14.78 65.12
CA ASP A 681 -43.88 14.35 66.06
C ASP A 681 -44.03 15.31 67.27
N GLY A 682 -43.61 16.56 67.08
CA GLY A 682 -43.59 17.59 68.13
C GLY A 682 -44.94 18.28 68.37
N ARG A 683 -44.88 19.44 69.02
CA ARG A 683 -46.01 20.33 69.30
C ARG A 683 -46.13 21.39 68.21
N GLY A 684 -46.63 20.99 67.04
CA GLY A 684 -46.94 21.89 65.94
C GLY A 684 -48.26 22.65 66.15
N ARG A 685 -48.29 23.96 65.82
CA ARG A 685 -49.54 24.73 65.64
C ARG A 685 -49.97 24.69 64.18
N GLU A 686 -51.26 24.88 63.90
CA GLU A 686 -51.71 24.99 62.51
C GLU A 686 -51.01 26.15 61.79
N PRO A 687 -50.68 26.02 60.48
CA PRO A 687 -49.92 27.02 59.74
C PRO A 687 -50.52 28.43 59.72
N GLN A 688 -51.82 28.55 60.02
CA GLN A 688 -52.55 29.81 60.06
C GLN A 688 -52.16 30.70 61.26
N ASP A 689 -51.60 30.09 62.33
CA ASP A 689 -51.22 30.78 63.57
C ASP A 689 -49.74 31.23 63.59
N TRP A 690 -49.02 31.05 62.47
CA TRP A 690 -47.59 31.34 62.40
C TRP A 690 -47.37 32.81 62.02
N ALA A 691 -46.74 33.58 62.92
CA ALA A 691 -46.19 34.88 62.54
C ALA A 691 -45.10 34.67 61.47
N PRO A 692 -44.99 35.52 60.44
CA PRO A 692 -43.93 35.43 59.45
C PRO A 692 -42.56 35.73 60.10
N GLY A 693 -41.96 34.71 60.71
CA GLY A 693 -40.59 34.73 61.21
C GLY A 693 -39.57 34.49 60.09
N LEU A 694 -38.30 34.83 60.37
CA LEU A 694 -37.20 34.78 59.41
C LEU A 694 -36.97 33.38 58.78
N GLY A 695 -37.17 32.29 59.52
CA GLY A 695 -36.90 30.92 59.07
C GLY A 695 -37.84 30.40 57.97
N LEU A 696 -39.16 30.56 58.13
CA LEU A 696 -40.16 30.08 57.16
C LEU A 696 -40.16 30.91 55.87
N GLY A 697 -39.94 32.23 55.99
CA GLY A 697 -39.75 33.12 54.83
C GLY A 697 -38.52 32.74 54.02
N GLY A 698 -37.42 32.37 54.69
CA GLY A 698 -36.19 31.89 54.07
C GLY A 698 -36.38 30.62 53.25
N ILE A 699 -37.07 29.61 53.79
CA ILE A 699 -37.38 28.36 53.08
C ILE A 699 -38.22 28.64 51.83
N ARG A 700 -39.32 29.40 51.96
CA ARG A 700 -40.21 29.74 50.81
C ARG A 700 -39.45 30.47 49.72
N LYS A 701 -38.60 31.44 50.07
CA LYS A 701 -37.80 32.21 49.11
C LYS A 701 -36.84 31.32 48.34
N ARG A 702 -36.08 30.44 49.02
CA ARG A 702 -35.10 29.54 48.40
C ARG A 702 -35.77 28.50 47.49
N VAL A 703 -36.88 27.92 47.93
CA VAL A 703 -37.65 26.95 47.11
C VAL A 703 -38.23 27.62 45.87
N ARG A 704 -38.75 28.85 45.99
CA ARG A 704 -39.27 29.63 44.86
C ARG A 704 -38.18 30.05 43.87
N GLN A 705 -36.96 30.32 44.33
CA GLN A 705 -35.81 30.61 43.46
C GLN A 705 -35.43 29.43 42.56
N LEU A 706 -35.67 28.20 43.02
CA LEU A 706 -35.52 26.98 42.23
C LEU A 706 -36.77 26.63 41.40
N GLY A 707 -37.76 27.53 41.32
CA GLY A 707 -39.02 27.28 40.61
C GLY A 707 -39.98 26.32 41.31
N GLY A 708 -39.70 25.95 42.57
CA GLY A 708 -40.51 25.01 43.34
C GLY A 708 -41.59 25.66 44.21
N ARG A 709 -42.30 24.80 44.96
CA ARG A 709 -43.32 25.19 45.95
C ARG A 709 -43.08 24.47 47.28
N ALA A 710 -43.41 25.15 48.37
CA ALA A 710 -43.28 24.65 49.74
C ALA A 710 -44.63 24.79 50.46
N ASP A 711 -45.15 23.68 50.98
CA ASP A 711 -46.43 23.60 51.67
C ASP A 711 -46.23 23.04 53.08
N TRP A 712 -46.94 23.59 54.07
CA TRP A 712 -46.90 23.13 55.46
C TRP A 712 -48.28 22.70 55.91
N GLN A 713 -48.35 21.63 56.70
CA GLN A 713 -49.59 21.08 57.26
C GLN A 713 -49.32 20.59 58.69
N GLY A 714 -50.33 20.70 59.57
CA GLY A 714 -50.28 20.04 60.87
C GLY A 714 -50.38 18.52 60.70
N ARG A 715 -49.61 17.77 61.47
CA ARG A 715 -49.65 16.30 61.43
C ARG A 715 -50.78 15.78 62.34
N PRO A 716 -51.64 14.84 61.87
CA PRO A 716 -52.61 14.17 62.73
C PRO A 716 -51.90 13.46 63.90
N GLY A 717 -52.24 13.82 65.13
CA GLY A 717 -51.58 13.30 66.35
C GLY A 717 -50.45 14.17 66.93
N GLY A 718 -50.18 15.34 66.33
CA GLY A 718 -49.16 16.29 66.78
C GLY A 718 -47.93 16.33 65.87
N GLY A 719 -47.46 17.54 65.57
CA GLY A 719 -46.26 17.80 64.78
C GLY A 719 -46.55 18.58 63.49
N ILE A 720 -45.53 18.73 62.64
CA ILE A 720 -45.61 19.46 61.38
C ILE A 720 -45.15 18.57 60.23
N VAL A 721 -45.79 18.74 59.07
CA VAL A 721 -45.34 18.20 57.78
C VAL A 721 -44.99 19.37 56.86
N CYS A 722 -43.77 19.39 56.35
CA CYS A 722 -43.31 20.30 55.31
C CYS A 722 -43.06 19.51 54.02
N ARG A 723 -43.75 19.86 52.93
CA ARG A 723 -43.58 19.23 51.62
C ARG A 723 -43.05 20.25 50.62
N LEU A 724 -41.93 19.92 50.00
CA LEU A 724 -41.30 20.70 48.94
C LEU A 724 -41.43 19.94 47.63
N ARG A 725 -41.79 20.65 46.55
CA ARG A 725 -41.79 20.11 45.19
C ARG A 725 -40.97 21.02 44.29
N LEU A 726 -39.91 20.49 43.71
CA LEU A 726 -38.93 21.21 42.88
C LEU A 726 -38.91 20.61 41.47
N PRO A 727 -39.09 21.40 40.40
CA PRO A 727 -38.99 20.89 39.04
C PRO A 727 -37.53 20.51 38.71
N LEU A 728 -37.31 19.38 38.00
CA LEU A 728 -35.95 18.96 37.62
C LEU A 728 -35.18 20.03 36.85
N ALA A 729 -35.85 20.72 35.93
CA ALA A 729 -35.26 21.82 35.15
C ALA A 729 -34.73 22.98 36.02
N GLY A 730 -35.27 23.15 37.24
CA GLY A 730 -34.82 24.19 38.18
C GLY A 730 -33.67 23.74 39.08
N ILE A 731 -33.32 22.45 39.08
CA ILE A 731 -32.31 21.88 39.98
C ILE A 731 -31.15 21.17 39.27
N GLU A 732 -31.31 20.78 38.01
CA GLU A 732 -30.25 20.15 37.20
C GLU A 732 -29.19 21.16 36.74
N ALA A 733 -27.93 20.73 36.67
CA ALA A 733 -26.83 21.54 36.13
C ALA A 733 -26.92 21.68 34.60
N GLU A 734 -26.86 22.91 34.08
CA GLU A 734 -26.98 23.22 32.62
C GLU A 734 -26.01 22.45 31.72
N ALA A 735 -24.83 22.07 32.21
CA ALA A 735 -23.85 21.30 31.45
C ALA A 735 -24.29 19.86 31.14
N ALA A 736 -25.19 19.27 31.95
CA ALA A 736 -25.71 17.91 31.76
C ALA A 736 -26.99 17.86 30.90
N ALA A 737 -27.74 18.97 30.80
CA ALA A 737 -28.92 19.09 29.93
C ALA A 737 -28.58 18.97 28.43
N ALA A 738 -27.30 19.14 28.06
CA ALA A 738 -26.80 18.96 26.69
C ALA A 738 -26.37 17.51 26.38
N GLU A 739 -26.26 16.63 27.38
CA GLU A 739 -25.81 15.22 27.22
C GLU A 739 -26.98 14.23 27.03
N THR A 740 -28.23 14.67 27.10
CA THR A 740 -29.37 13.81 26.78
C THR A 740 -29.51 13.69 25.25
N PRO A 741 -29.46 12.48 24.66
CA PRO A 741 -29.68 12.32 23.23
C PRO A 741 -31.09 12.80 22.90
N ARG A 742 -31.21 13.77 21.98
CA ARG A 742 -32.51 14.12 21.38
C ARG A 742 -33.11 12.82 20.81
N PRO A 743 -34.39 12.49 21.08
CA PRO A 743 -35.05 11.38 20.41
C PRO A 743 -35.00 11.61 18.90
N PRO A 744 -34.96 10.54 18.09
CA PRO A 744 -35.02 10.67 16.64
C PRO A 744 -36.27 11.46 16.29
N GLN A 745 -36.08 12.57 15.58
CA GLN A 745 -37.19 13.25 14.92
C GLN A 745 -37.57 12.35 13.75
N ASP A 746 -38.80 11.82 13.79
CA ASP A 746 -39.45 11.10 12.70
C ASP A 746 -39.54 11.95 11.42
#